data_AF-A0A0F4YPB9-F1
#
_entry.id   AF-A0A0F4YPB9-F1
#
_cell.length_a   1.000
_cell.length_b   1.000
_cell.length_c   1.000
_cell.angle_alpha   90.00
_cell.angle_beta   90.00
_cell.angle_gamma   90.00
#
_symmetry.space_group_name_H-M   'P 1'
#
loop_
_entity.id
_entity.type
_entity.pdbx_description
1 polymer ?
#
loop_
_entity_poly.entity_id
_entity_poly.type
_entity_poly.pdbx_seq_one_letter_code
_entity_poly.pdbx_strand_id
1 'polypeptide(L)'
;MHILSLSCGRALIPLAMMLPASRRTVVVSGGRRYLLTGRKTATTTTTFHSNNLGPFSSTTYRKNATPYHSLPSRRLASTSSVPPRLDLLAIDRKWQERWAQMESEKERITFGMGSKEDGRPKSYVLAMFPYPSGTLHMGHLRVYTISDVLARFYRMRGHDVLHPIGWDAFGLPAENAAIERGVDPAEWTRDNIQRMRAQLRNIGIAFDWDRELATCSPDFYKHTQRIFLMLYEKGLAYQAEALVNYDPVDKTVLANEQVDAKGFSWRSGAKVQKIKLKQWFFRITAFKEALLKDLDALSGAWPERVLSMQRHWLGKSQGAKIKFSVTIDANEHLDVEVFTTRPDTLYGVEYLALSLDHPVVVKAARKDPALQKFLDEAASLPPDSKAGYRLAGVYASHPLQIIDKESPHLSRKLPVFVAPYVLSGYGEGAVMGVPGHDTRDLAFFKENMKPEFISMVIQPESTVQDEASSIVPAEDAQAFTQEGFLTARCWKYQGLNSKDAAKQIVSDLQQIGRGETAESWRLRDWLISRQRHWGTPIPIIHCQSCGPVPVPVDQLPVTLPKVEGDWLKGKKGNPLESAEEWLHTECPRCGGPAKRDTDTMDTFVDSSWYYLRYLDPANEDLPFSPSTARPVDIYVGGVEHAILHLLYARFIYKFLAQSELFPEIAHSGAVAAPAEPFRTLLTQGMVHGKTYTEPSTGRFLLPSEVDLTNPEKPLIKGTQITPNVSFEKMSKSKHNGVDPTTCVAKYGADATRAHVLFAAPVSEVLDWDETKIVGIERWFARLWKVVQDARQSLSESSFQLSGDLASSHAIALPALSQLSDSDADAVLSTHRTICSVTQCIESDPYGLNTVISDLTKLTNALASSPPTTPAVLYICVSSLLRLLAPVAPALTSECWEVLHRDILPETAADQHATSSNIAAAPWPTPLLSDSDAETLSARGGQTVAVQINGKLRFSVTIPRLQSATTPEEEQDWVISRVLETEQGRRWLREKNDWEKRRRVSREPARQEVFWHKIQQNRIDRAGRQAGRYSLSRSRPETERGLYYIYKKDIQSSMASAASESKEAIPCQSSAPHGKPAPPPVFHYTDSKGIDHSIAIISPEAYEEVCHLAAAAGDWDMLAKFPPGPPLKMAYPNFMSYQDREGVSKAIYIPPDGDGKNAARATELFRVEDWDTLERESLSRGKMRWETKLRAKRNDDDEKSLGVQVITVLYVQHMYCTT
;
A
#
# COMPACT_ATOMS: atom_id res chain seq x y z
N MET A 1 -6.56 19.31 67.87
CA MET A 1 -5.81 20.51 68.32
C MET A 1 -5.86 21.50 67.15
N HIS A 2 -6.46 22.68 67.25
CA HIS A 2 -6.21 23.83 68.15
C HIS A 2 -4.93 24.63 67.78
N ILE A 3 -4.97 25.97 67.64
CA ILE A 3 -6.11 26.90 67.36
C ILE A 3 -5.62 28.31 66.92
N LEU A 4 -6.33 28.98 65.99
CA LEU A 4 -6.32 30.45 65.69
C LEU A 4 -4.92 31.07 65.36
N SER A 5 -4.68 32.38 65.14
CA SER A 5 -5.42 33.67 65.27
C SER A 5 -4.63 34.74 64.45
N LEU A 6 -5.09 35.85 63.84
CA LEU A 6 -6.35 36.56 63.45
C LEU A 6 -5.87 37.54 62.32
N SER A 7 -6.48 37.84 61.15
CA SER A 7 -7.86 38.07 60.66
C SER A 7 -8.39 39.52 60.75
N CYS A 8 -8.63 40.18 59.59
CA CYS A 8 -9.64 41.24 59.43
C CYS A 8 -9.90 41.51 57.92
N GLY A 9 -11.14 41.65 57.40
CA GLY A 9 -12.45 41.27 57.95
C GLY A 9 -13.60 42.26 57.68
N ARG A 10 -14.30 42.13 56.54
CA ARG A 10 -15.67 42.61 56.14
C ARG A 10 -15.79 42.48 54.61
N ALA A 11 -16.75 41.83 53.95
CA ALA A 11 -18.12 41.36 54.22
C ALA A 11 -19.22 42.45 54.20
N LEU A 12 -20.21 42.26 53.29
CA LEU A 12 -21.47 42.98 52.94
C LEU A 12 -21.62 42.95 51.39
N ILE A 13 -22.76 42.84 50.70
CA ILE A 13 -24.12 42.27 50.95
C ILE A 13 -24.73 41.94 49.53
N PRO A 14 -25.76 41.08 49.36
CA PRO A 14 -25.92 40.30 48.10
C PRO A 14 -27.24 40.48 47.28
N LEU A 15 -27.31 39.69 46.20
CA LEU A 15 -28.50 39.09 45.53
C LEU A 15 -29.37 39.91 44.54
N ALA A 16 -29.33 39.42 43.28
CA ALA A 16 -30.45 39.05 42.38
C ALA A 16 -31.68 39.98 42.14
N MET A 17 -31.95 40.26 40.85
CA MET A 17 -33.15 39.85 40.07
C MET A 17 -32.91 40.21 38.57
N MET A 18 -33.01 39.30 37.60
CA MET A 18 -34.18 38.64 36.97
C MET A 18 -35.04 39.50 36.02
N LEU A 19 -34.87 39.25 34.70
CA LEU A 19 -35.85 39.39 33.60
C LEU A 19 -36.35 40.84 33.28
N PRO A 20 -36.67 41.14 32.00
CA PRO A 20 -37.96 40.75 31.42
C PRO A 20 -37.87 40.19 29.98
N ALA A 21 -38.99 39.64 29.50
CA ALA A 21 -39.18 39.26 28.10
C ALA A 21 -40.07 40.28 27.37
N SER A 22 -39.88 40.44 26.05
CA SER A 22 -40.89 41.10 25.19
C SER A 22 -40.89 40.49 23.78
N ARG A 23 -42.09 40.14 23.30
CA ARG A 23 -42.34 39.80 21.88
C ARG A 23 -42.65 41.06 21.07
N ARG A 24 -42.50 40.94 19.74
CA ARG A 24 -43.27 41.62 18.68
C ARG A 24 -43.06 43.13 18.39
N THR A 25 -42.68 43.36 17.13
CA THR A 25 -43.37 44.24 16.16
C THR A 25 -43.04 45.75 16.12
N VAL A 26 -42.34 46.11 15.04
CA VAL A 26 -42.57 47.25 14.10
C VAL A 26 -43.46 48.42 14.57
N VAL A 27 -42.87 49.62 14.58
CA VAL A 27 -43.52 50.90 14.23
C VAL A 27 -42.57 51.69 13.28
N VAL A 28 -43.10 52.61 12.47
CA VAL A 28 -42.42 53.23 11.31
C VAL A 28 -42.44 54.76 11.39
N SER A 29 -41.51 55.41 10.66
CA SER A 29 -41.53 56.80 10.12
C SER A 29 -40.58 57.83 10.76
N GLY A 30 -40.02 58.78 10.01
CA GLY A 30 -40.02 58.89 8.53
C GLY A 30 -39.60 60.25 7.94
N GLY A 31 -39.77 60.39 6.63
CA GLY A 31 -39.48 61.61 5.84
C GLY A 31 -38.32 61.42 4.84
N ARG A 32 -38.35 61.94 3.60
CA ARG A 32 -39.39 62.69 2.85
C ARG A 32 -39.50 62.14 1.40
N ARG A 33 -40.54 62.58 0.67
CA ARG A 33 -40.95 62.08 -0.68
C ARG A 33 -40.27 62.84 -1.82
N TYR A 34 -40.31 62.27 -3.04
CA TYR A 34 -40.85 62.94 -4.24
C TYR A 34 -41.45 61.92 -5.24
N LEU A 35 -42.66 62.22 -5.78
CA LEU A 35 -43.29 61.92 -7.10
C LEU A 35 -43.02 60.56 -7.84
N LEU A 36 -43.95 59.91 -8.57
CA LEU A 36 -45.25 60.27 -9.19
C LEU A 36 -46.17 59.03 -9.45
N THR A 37 -47.51 59.23 -9.47
CA THR A 37 -48.61 58.45 -10.14
C THR A 37 -48.72 56.90 -10.09
N GLY A 38 -49.91 56.27 -9.93
CA GLY A 38 -51.25 56.80 -9.61
C GLY A 38 -52.44 55.86 -9.95
N ARG A 39 -53.66 56.18 -9.43
CA ARG A 39 -55.02 55.60 -9.69
C ARG A 39 -55.27 54.15 -9.17
N LYS A 40 -56.25 53.91 -8.27
CA LYS A 40 -57.73 53.70 -8.44
C LYS A 40 -58.09 52.34 -9.07
N THR A 41 -59.12 51.56 -8.68
CA THR A 41 -60.11 51.55 -7.57
C THR A 41 -60.76 50.13 -7.48
N ALA A 42 -61.48 49.79 -6.41
CA ALA A 42 -62.33 48.59 -6.33
C ALA A 42 -63.69 48.76 -7.06
N THR A 43 -64.47 47.68 -7.24
CA THR A 43 -65.95 47.52 -7.01
C THR A 43 -66.43 46.13 -7.52
N THR A 44 -67.71 45.76 -7.33
CA THR A 44 -68.27 44.40 -7.26
C THR A 44 -69.32 44.08 -8.36
N THR A 45 -69.51 42.77 -8.64
CA THR A 45 -70.76 42.08 -9.10
C THR A 45 -71.27 42.17 -10.57
N THR A 46 -71.76 41.01 -11.06
CA THR A 46 -72.99 40.73 -11.89
C THR A 46 -72.94 40.41 -13.42
N THR A 47 -73.77 39.42 -13.81
CA THR A 47 -74.54 39.17 -15.09
C THR A 47 -73.91 38.66 -16.42
N PHE A 48 -73.99 37.32 -16.61
CA PHE A 48 -74.79 36.55 -17.61
C PHE A 48 -74.64 36.58 -19.17
N HIS A 49 -74.84 35.37 -19.77
CA HIS A 49 -75.17 34.98 -21.18
C HIS A 49 -74.02 35.06 -22.24
N SER A 50 -73.94 34.21 -23.29
CA SER A 50 -74.87 33.19 -23.86
C SER A 50 -74.22 31.95 -24.53
N ASN A 51 -74.97 30.84 -24.56
CA ASN A 51 -74.92 29.55 -25.32
C ASN A 51 -73.86 29.24 -26.42
N ASN A 52 -73.43 27.96 -26.48
CA ASN A 52 -73.73 27.08 -27.63
C ASN A 52 -73.61 25.55 -27.36
N LEU A 53 -74.66 24.80 -27.78
CA LEU A 53 -74.80 23.36 -28.15
C LEU A 53 -74.09 22.19 -27.40
N GLY A 54 -74.82 21.07 -27.22
CA GLY A 54 -74.36 19.77 -26.66
C GLY A 54 -74.17 18.67 -27.74
N PRO A 55 -74.56 17.37 -27.55
CA PRO A 55 -75.64 16.88 -26.66
C PRO A 55 -75.46 15.49 -25.96
N PHE A 56 -76.47 15.13 -25.13
CA PHE A 56 -76.87 13.79 -24.63
C PHE A 56 -75.90 12.95 -23.73
N SER A 57 -76.37 12.20 -22.73
CA SER A 57 -77.76 11.84 -22.33
C SER A 57 -78.06 11.97 -20.81
N SER A 58 -78.31 10.88 -20.08
CA SER A 58 -78.95 10.79 -18.74
C SER A 58 -78.71 9.39 -18.12
N THR A 59 -79.34 8.83 -17.06
CA THR A 59 -80.63 8.99 -16.31
C THR A 59 -80.52 8.12 -15.01
N THR A 60 -81.27 8.17 -13.89
CA THR A 60 -82.43 8.95 -13.35
C THR A 60 -82.54 8.74 -11.82
N TYR A 61 -83.02 9.73 -11.03
CA TYR A 61 -83.95 9.63 -9.86
C TYR A 61 -83.64 8.68 -8.64
N ARG A 62 -84.14 8.85 -7.38
CA ARG A 62 -84.71 9.97 -6.58
C ARG A 62 -84.93 9.49 -5.11
N LYS A 63 -85.10 10.44 -4.16
CA LYS A 63 -85.80 10.36 -2.85
C LYS A 63 -85.21 9.58 -1.64
N ASN A 64 -84.92 10.37 -0.59
CA ASN A 64 -85.43 10.32 0.80
C ASN A 64 -85.59 8.98 1.56
N ALA A 65 -84.89 8.85 2.69
CA ALA A 65 -85.49 8.62 4.02
C ALA A 65 -84.47 8.91 5.16
N THR A 66 -84.96 9.33 6.33
CA THR A 66 -84.23 9.25 7.62
C THR A 66 -84.65 7.98 8.38
N PRO A 67 -83.76 7.38 9.19
CA PRO A 67 -84.04 7.31 10.63
C PRO A 67 -82.79 7.39 11.54
N TYR A 68 -83.01 7.28 12.85
CA TYR A 68 -82.01 7.33 13.94
C TYR A 68 -81.75 5.93 14.55
N HIS A 69 -80.55 5.73 15.12
CA HIS A 69 -80.08 4.54 15.87
C HIS A 69 -80.01 3.21 15.04
N SER A 70 -79.03 2.31 15.20
CA SER A 70 -78.17 1.96 16.34
C SER A 70 -76.78 1.43 15.90
N LEU A 71 -75.88 1.11 16.86
CA LEU A 71 -74.52 0.61 16.62
C LEU A 71 -74.51 -0.83 16.03
N PRO A 72 -73.52 -1.19 15.17
CA PRO A 72 -72.43 -2.02 15.70
C PRO A 72 -71.03 -1.82 15.07
N SER A 73 -70.01 -2.35 15.76
CA SER A 73 -68.66 -2.73 15.29
C SER A 73 -67.84 -1.72 14.47
N ARG A 74 -66.90 -1.06 15.15
CA ARG A 74 -65.87 -0.20 14.54
C ARG A 74 -64.76 -1.06 13.94
N ARG A 75 -64.83 -1.37 12.63
CA ARG A 75 -63.67 -1.94 11.91
C ARG A 75 -62.52 -0.92 11.92
N LEU A 76 -61.40 -1.27 12.54
CA LEU A 76 -60.15 -0.53 12.36
C LEU A 76 -59.64 -0.78 10.94
N ALA A 77 -59.74 0.24 10.08
CA ALA A 77 -59.10 0.22 8.78
C ALA A 77 -57.59 0.43 8.98
N SER A 78 -56.80 -0.63 8.79
CA SER A 78 -55.34 -0.55 8.78
C SER A 78 -54.88 0.21 7.55
N THR A 79 -54.66 1.52 7.70
CA THR A 79 -53.91 2.31 6.72
C THR A 79 -52.46 1.80 6.72
N SER A 80 -52.11 0.99 5.73
CA SER A 80 -50.73 0.55 5.51
C SER A 80 -49.87 1.74 5.08
N SER A 81 -49.30 2.43 6.07
CA SER A 81 -48.25 3.42 5.84
C SER A 81 -47.09 2.73 5.14
N VAL A 82 -46.80 3.14 3.91
CA VAL A 82 -45.59 2.72 3.20
C VAL A 82 -44.39 3.05 4.12
N PRO A 83 -43.53 2.08 4.46
CA PRO A 83 -42.42 2.33 5.37
C PRO A 83 -41.52 3.44 4.82
N PRO A 84 -40.99 4.32 5.67
CA PRO A 84 -40.20 5.46 5.22
C PRO A 84 -38.97 4.98 4.43
N ARG A 85 -38.82 5.55 3.23
CA ARG A 85 -37.64 5.33 2.39
C ARG A 85 -36.40 5.78 3.16
N LEU A 86 -35.35 4.96 3.13
CA LEU A 86 -34.06 5.25 3.75
C LEU A 86 -33.54 6.62 3.30
N ASP A 87 -33.32 7.52 4.26
CA ASP A 87 -32.72 8.85 4.07
C ASP A 87 -31.39 8.89 4.85
N LEU A 88 -30.30 8.62 4.12
CA LEU A 88 -28.95 8.61 4.69
C LEU A 88 -28.53 10.00 5.19
N LEU A 89 -28.98 11.08 4.53
CA LEU A 89 -28.63 12.45 4.91
C LEU A 89 -29.31 12.88 6.22
N ALA A 90 -30.51 12.35 6.51
CA ALA A 90 -31.16 12.53 7.81
C ALA A 90 -30.47 11.73 8.93
N ILE A 91 -30.05 10.49 8.63
CA ILE A 91 -29.30 9.62 9.55
C ILE A 91 -27.95 10.25 9.89
N ASP A 92 -27.18 10.69 8.89
CA ASP A 92 -25.88 11.33 9.09
C ASP A 92 -25.98 12.53 10.05
N ARG A 93 -26.92 13.45 9.82
CA ARG A 93 -27.14 14.61 10.71
C ARG A 93 -27.45 14.19 12.14
N LYS A 94 -28.40 13.26 12.33
CA LYS A 94 -28.82 12.77 13.66
C LYS A 94 -27.63 12.22 14.45
N TRP A 95 -26.76 11.43 13.82
CA TRP A 95 -25.63 10.80 14.49
C TRP A 95 -24.43 11.74 14.65
N GLN A 96 -24.17 12.64 13.70
CA GLN A 96 -23.18 13.72 13.85
C GLN A 96 -23.53 14.65 15.02
N GLU A 97 -24.79 15.08 15.14
CA GLU A 97 -25.27 15.90 16.27
C GLU A 97 -25.11 15.18 17.62
N ARG A 98 -25.46 13.89 17.68
CA ARG A 98 -25.31 13.06 18.90
C ARG A 98 -23.86 12.79 19.28
N TRP A 99 -23.00 12.44 18.33
CA TRP A 99 -21.58 12.20 18.63
C TRP A 99 -20.88 13.48 19.08
N ALA A 100 -21.24 14.65 18.54
CA ALA A 100 -20.74 15.95 19.02
C ALA A 100 -21.23 16.29 20.44
N GLN A 101 -22.45 15.91 20.81
CA GLN A 101 -22.95 16.03 22.18
C GLN A 101 -22.14 15.13 23.13
N MET A 102 -22.00 13.85 22.80
CA MET A 102 -21.20 12.87 23.57
C MET A 102 -19.73 13.27 23.72
N GLU A 103 -19.12 13.85 22.68
CA GLU A 103 -17.76 14.41 22.72
C GLU A 103 -17.67 15.52 23.78
N SER A 104 -18.58 16.51 23.75
CA SER A 104 -18.59 17.62 24.70
C SER A 104 -18.90 17.21 26.15
N GLU A 105 -19.62 16.09 26.34
CA GLU A 105 -19.86 15.49 27.66
C GLU A 105 -18.63 14.73 28.16
N LYS A 106 -17.96 13.96 27.30
CA LYS A 106 -16.68 13.29 27.60
C LYS A 106 -15.63 14.31 28.03
N GLU A 107 -15.43 15.39 27.26
CA GLU A 107 -14.49 16.47 27.59
C GLU A 107 -14.71 17.00 29.01
N ARG A 108 -15.97 17.37 29.34
CA ARG A 108 -16.36 17.88 30.68
C ARG A 108 -16.05 16.92 31.82
N ILE A 109 -16.14 15.60 31.59
CA ILE A 109 -15.85 14.57 32.59
C ILE A 109 -14.33 14.34 32.71
N THR A 110 -13.61 14.31 31.58
CA THR A 110 -12.16 14.05 31.55
C THR A 110 -11.35 15.15 32.26
N PHE A 111 -11.80 16.41 32.25
CA PHE A 111 -11.22 17.48 33.06
C PHE A 111 -11.26 17.23 34.59
N GLY A 112 -11.98 16.21 35.08
CA GLY A 112 -12.07 15.86 36.50
C GLY A 112 -11.28 14.63 36.97
N MET A 113 -10.72 13.80 36.07
CA MET A 113 -10.09 12.53 36.44
C MET A 113 -8.88 12.17 35.57
N GLY A 114 -7.71 12.00 36.19
CA GLY A 114 -6.56 11.38 35.55
C GLY A 114 -6.81 9.91 35.23
N SER A 115 -6.37 9.46 34.05
CA SER A 115 -6.56 8.09 33.57
C SER A 115 -5.82 7.08 34.45
N LYS A 116 -6.57 6.16 35.08
CA LYS A 116 -5.99 4.93 35.63
C LYS A 116 -5.65 3.98 34.49
N GLU A 117 -4.58 3.21 34.64
CA GLU A 117 -4.37 2.02 33.82
C GLU A 117 -5.37 0.94 34.24
N ASP A 118 -6.26 0.55 33.32
CA ASP A 118 -7.31 -0.46 33.56
C ASP A 118 -6.96 -1.86 33.03
N GLY A 119 -5.76 -2.01 32.45
CA GLY A 119 -5.25 -3.28 31.92
C GLY A 119 -5.70 -3.62 30.50
N ARG A 120 -6.51 -2.79 29.81
CA ARG A 120 -6.87 -3.03 28.40
C ARG A 120 -5.63 -3.03 27.49
N PRO A 121 -5.58 -3.88 26.45
CA PRO A 121 -4.53 -3.83 25.44
C PRO A 121 -4.60 -2.48 24.71
N LYS A 122 -3.49 -1.77 24.62
CA LYS A 122 -3.42 -0.45 23.98
C LYS A 122 -3.15 -0.62 22.49
N SER A 123 -3.78 0.18 21.64
CA SER A 123 -3.49 0.19 20.19
C SER A 123 -3.42 1.60 19.63
N TYR A 124 -2.36 1.88 18.89
CA TYR A 124 -2.11 3.16 18.26
C TYR A 124 -2.28 3.02 16.74
N VAL A 125 -3.41 3.49 16.22
CA VAL A 125 -3.70 3.57 14.78
C VAL A 125 -3.50 5.01 14.35
N LEU A 126 -2.64 5.27 13.36
CA LEU A 126 -2.34 6.61 12.89
C LEU A 126 -2.37 6.70 11.37
N ALA A 127 -2.98 7.75 10.85
CA ALA A 127 -2.88 8.13 9.45
C ALA A 127 -1.82 9.24 9.24
N MET A 128 -1.23 9.29 8.05
CA MET A 128 -0.46 10.46 7.60
C MET A 128 -1.34 11.72 7.65
N PHE A 129 -0.94 12.69 8.49
CA PHE A 129 -1.66 13.96 8.62
C PHE A 129 -1.54 14.83 7.35
N PRO A 130 -2.56 15.65 7.01
CA PRO A 130 -2.59 16.37 5.74
C PRO A 130 -1.93 17.75 5.82
N TYR A 131 -1.41 18.21 4.68
CA TYR A 131 -1.00 19.62 4.48
C TYR A 131 -2.24 20.54 4.38
N PRO A 132 -2.44 21.51 5.28
CA PRO A 132 -3.57 22.44 5.27
C PRO A 132 -3.38 23.55 4.23
N SER A 133 -3.34 23.14 2.96
CA SER A 133 -3.06 23.98 1.79
C SER A 133 -4.32 24.30 0.97
N GLY A 134 -5.50 23.90 1.44
CA GLY A 134 -6.78 24.02 0.73
C GLY A 134 -7.86 23.17 1.39
N THR A 135 -8.68 22.47 0.60
CA THR A 135 -9.64 21.45 1.08
C THR A 135 -9.13 20.03 0.83
N LEU A 136 -9.75 19.05 1.50
CA LEU A 136 -9.55 17.64 1.27
C LEU A 136 -10.08 17.20 -0.10
N HIS A 137 -9.55 16.07 -0.58
CA HIS A 137 -9.98 15.39 -1.80
C HIS A 137 -10.14 13.89 -1.54
N MET A 138 -10.78 13.14 -2.44
CA MET A 138 -11.03 11.69 -2.27
C MET A 138 -9.80 10.85 -1.85
N GLY A 139 -8.59 11.21 -2.33
CA GLY A 139 -7.33 10.59 -1.88
C GLY A 139 -7.03 10.69 -0.37
N HIS A 140 -7.49 11.75 0.29
CA HIS A 140 -7.43 11.91 1.74
C HIS A 140 -8.51 11.08 2.45
N LEU A 141 -9.75 11.10 1.91
CA LEU A 141 -10.85 10.31 2.46
C LEU A 141 -10.50 8.82 2.51
N ARG A 142 -9.78 8.30 1.51
CA ARG A 142 -9.34 6.89 1.52
C ARG A 142 -8.44 6.56 2.72
N VAL A 143 -7.40 7.35 3.00
CA VAL A 143 -6.52 7.14 4.17
C VAL A 143 -7.33 7.13 5.47
N TYR A 144 -8.15 8.17 5.67
CA TYR A 144 -8.84 8.37 6.95
C TYR A 144 -10.06 7.46 7.14
N THR A 145 -10.64 6.92 6.06
CA THR A 145 -11.65 5.85 6.17
C THR A 145 -11.00 4.54 6.57
N ILE A 146 -9.82 4.21 6.02
CA ILE A 146 -9.08 3.00 6.39
C ILE A 146 -8.64 3.05 7.86
N SER A 147 -8.05 4.17 8.31
CA SER A 147 -7.62 4.30 9.71
C SER A 147 -8.80 4.30 10.69
N ASP A 148 -9.93 4.93 10.34
CA ASP A 148 -11.14 4.93 11.16
C ASP A 148 -11.83 3.55 11.23
N VAL A 149 -11.81 2.76 10.15
CA VAL A 149 -12.26 1.36 10.18
C VAL A 149 -11.41 0.53 11.16
N LEU A 150 -10.10 0.63 11.07
CA LEU A 150 -9.17 -0.09 11.96
C LEU A 150 -9.35 0.37 13.41
N ALA A 151 -9.41 1.67 13.66
CA ALA A 151 -9.60 2.24 14.99
C ALA A 151 -10.95 1.84 15.63
N ARG A 152 -12.02 1.79 14.84
CA ARG A 152 -13.34 1.31 15.31
C ARG A 152 -13.33 -0.20 15.58
N PHE A 153 -12.69 -1.00 14.72
CA PHE A 153 -12.52 -2.44 14.94
C PHE A 153 -11.79 -2.74 16.26
N TYR A 154 -10.58 -2.21 16.46
CA TYR A 154 -9.82 -2.48 17.69
C TYR A 154 -10.54 -1.99 18.95
N ARG A 155 -11.29 -0.89 18.87
CA ARG A 155 -12.11 -0.39 19.98
C ARG A 155 -13.25 -1.36 20.31
N MET A 156 -13.92 -1.92 19.31
CA MET A 156 -14.93 -2.99 19.49
C MET A 156 -14.31 -4.33 19.93
N ARG A 157 -13.01 -4.58 19.65
CA ARG A 157 -12.24 -5.71 20.22
C ARG A 157 -11.81 -5.47 21.68
N GLY A 158 -12.16 -4.32 22.28
CA GLY A 158 -11.88 -3.98 23.68
C GLY A 158 -10.55 -3.26 23.91
N HIS A 159 -9.86 -2.81 22.86
CA HIS A 159 -8.58 -2.13 22.99
C HIS A 159 -8.74 -0.67 23.43
N ASP A 160 -7.72 -0.15 24.13
CA ASP A 160 -7.53 1.28 24.35
C ASP A 160 -6.92 1.93 23.11
N VAL A 161 -7.80 2.36 22.20
CA VAL A 161 -7.43 2.87 20.87
C VAL A 161 -7.17 4.37 20.90
N LEU A 162 -5.91 4.74 20.59
CA LEU A 162 -5.49 6.08 20.20
C LEU A 162 -5.57 6.21 18.66
N HIS A 163 -6.38 7.14 18.17
CA HIS A 163 -6.58 7.48 16.77
C HIS A 163 -6.63 9.01 16.61
N PRO A 164 -5.47 9.70 16.60
CA PRO A 164 -5.39 11.16 16.61
C PRO A 164 -5.28 11.75 15.19
N ILE A 165 -5.42 13.06 15.09
CA ILE A 165 -5.24 13.82 13.84
C ILE A 165 -4.59 15.17 14.13
N GLY A 166 -4.07 15.81 13.09
CA GLY A 166 -3.39 17.10 13.17
C GLY A 166 -3.05 17.58 11.76
N TRP A 167 -2.10 18.51 11.65
CA TRP A 167 -1.84 19.26 10.43
C TRP A 167 -0.35 19.51 10.20
N ASP A 168 0.19 19.05 9.06
CA ASP A 168 1.57 19.40 8.63
C ASP A 168 1.54 20.80 8.02
N ALA A 169 1.56 21.79 8.91
CA ALA A 169 1.06 23.13 8.69
C ALA A 169 2.11 24.14 8.21
N PHE A 170 3.39 23.79 8.29
CA PHE A 170 4.50 24.59 7.79
C PHE A 170 4.84 24.31 6.32
N GLY A 171 5.82 25.06 5.81
CA GLY A 171 6.46 24.88 4.52
C GLY A 171 5.74 25.53 3.33
N LEU A 172 6.41 25.38 2.18
CA LEU A 172 6.01 25.91 0.88
C LEU A 172 4.53 25.65 0.47
N PRO A 173 3.84 24.54 0.84
CA PRO A 173 2.44 24.32 0.45
C PRO A 173 1.45 25.36 0.98
N ALA A 174 1.66 25.85 2.21
CA ALA A 174 0.85 26.90 2.81
C ALA A 174 1.33 28.29 2.37
N GLU A 175 2.64 28.51 2.43
CA GLU A 175 3.30 29.79 2.11
C GLU A 175 2.99 30.30 0.70
N ASN A 176 3.26 29.50 -0.34
CA ASN A 176 2.99 29.90 -1.73
C ASN A 176 1.49 30.15 -1.96
N ALA A 177 0.61 29.34 -1.37
CA ALA A 177 -0.82 29.46 -1.54
C ALA A 177 -1.41 30.70 -0.82
N ALA A 178 -0.80 31.15 0.28
CA ALA A 178 -1.16 32.40 0.95
C ALA A 178 -0.68 33.62 0.13
N ILE A 179 0.58 33.59 -0.32
CA ILE A 179 1.21 34.64 -1.15
C ILE A 179 0.49 34.82 -2.49
N GLU A 180 0.08 33.74 -3.16
CA GLU A 180 -0.77 33.78 -4.37
C GLU A 180 -2.07 34.59 -4.19
N ARG A 181 -2.53 34.76 -2.95
CA ARG A 181 -3.82 35.36 -2.59
C ARG A 181 -3.68 36.68 -1.82
N GLY A 182 -2.46 37.12 -1.52
CA GLY A 182 -2.19 38.31 -0.72
C GLY A 182 -2.59 38.16 0.77
N VAL A 183 -2.63 36.93 1.27
CA VAL A 183 -3.04 36.58 2.64
C VAL A 183 -1.81 36.16 3.45
N ASP A 184 -1.82 36.40 4.75
CA ASP A 184 -0.78 35.90 5.67
C ASP A 184 -0.79 34.35 5.75
N PRO A 185 0.38 33.67 5.74
CA PRO A 185 0.45 32.21 5.81
C PRO A 185 -0.18 31.57 7.05
N ALA A 186 -0.14 32.21 8.23
CA ALA A 186 -0.74 31.66 9.44
C ALA A 186 -2.27 31.73 9.37
N GLU A 187 -2.81 32.83 8.86
CA GLU A 187 -4.26 33.00 8.66
C GLU A 187 -4.80 32.01 7.62
N TRP A 188 -4.15 31.92 6.45
CA TRP A 188 -4.51 30.96 5.41
C TRP A 188 -4.47 29.51 5.90
N THR A 189 -3.44 29.16 6.69
CA THR A 189 -3.26 27.85 7.31
C THR A 189 -4.38 27.53 8.30
N ARG A 190 -4.63 28.42 9.27
CA ARG A 190 -5.71 28.30 10.27
C ARG A 190 -7.08 28.12 9.60
N ASP A 191 -7.36 28.90 8.56
CA ASP A 191 -8.65 28.87 7.88
C ASP A 191 -8.81 27.61 7.01
N ASN A 192 -7.72 27.03 6.50
CA ASN A 192 -7.74 25.70 5.87
C ASN A 192 -7.95 24.59 6.91
N ILE A 193 -7.25 24.65 8.06
CA ILE A 193 -7.42 23.71 9.19
C ILE A 193 -8.88 23.63 9.62
N GLN A 194 -9.53 24.77 9.88
CA GLN A 194 -10.95 24.82 10.27
C GLN A 194 -11.86 24.17 9.21
N ARG A 195 -11.64 24.45 7.92
CA ARG A 195 -12.38 23.84 6.81
C ARG A 195 -12.17 22.33 6.76
N MET A 196 -10.94 21.85 6.84
CA MET A 196 -10.62 20.43 6.76
C MET A 196 -11.10 19.65 8.01
N ARG A 197 -11.04 20.25 9.21
CA ARG A 197 -11.66 19.71 10.44
C ARG A 197 -13.18 19.53 10.26
N ALA A 198 -13.86 20.52 9.68
CA ALA A 198 -15.28 20.41 9.34
C ALA A 198 -15.55 19.33 8.28
N GLN A 199 -14.72 19.20 7.24
CA GLN A 199 -14.85 18.12 6.26
C GLN A 199 -14.73 16.73 6.92
N LEU A 200 -13.73 16.50 7.78
CA LEU A 200 -13.52 15.22 8.49
C LEU A 200 -14.69 14.87 9.43
N ARG A 201 -15.23 15.86 10.16
CA ARG A 201 -16.41 15.67 11.01
C ARG A 201 -17.68 15.35 10.20
N ASN A 202 -17.88 16.03 9.06
CA ASN A 202 -18.99 15.74 8.13
C ASN A 202 -18.89 14.35 7.46
N ILE A 203 -17.71 13.73 7.46
CA ILE A 203 -17.47 12.36 6.97
C ILE A 203 -17.73 11.31 8.08
N GLY A 204 -17.88 11.72 9.35
CA GLY A 204 -18.10 10.81 10.47
C GLY A 204 -16.87 10.02 10.91
N ILE A 205 -15.66 10.54 10.68
CA ILE A 205 -14.41 9.94 11.20
C ILE A 205 -14.25 10.29 12.69
N ALA A 206 -13.98 9.28 13.52
CA ALA A 206 -13.78 9.41 14.96
C ALA A 206 -12.29 9.54 15.29
N PHE A 207 -11.78 10.77 15.23
CA PHE A 207 -10.45 11.11 15.76
C PHE A 207 -10.53 11.59 17.21
N ASP A 208 -9.46 11.39 17.97
CA ASP A 208 -9.23 11.96 19.30
C ASP A 208 -8.85 13.45 19.15
N TRP A 209 -9.86 14.32 19.01
CA TRP A 209 -9.69 15.77 18.76
C TRP A 209 -9.11 16.53 19.96
N ASP A 210 -9.10 15.95 21.17
CA ASP A 210 -8.35 16.44 22.33
C ASP A 210 -6.84 16.40 22.11
N ARG A 211 -6.38 15.68 21.08
CA ARG A 211 -4.97 15.52 20.69
C ARG A 211 -4.64 16.20 19.37
N GLU A 212 -5.47 17.15 18.93
CA GLU A 212 -5.24 17.90 17.68
C GLU A 212 -3.94 18.73 17.74
N LEU A 213 -3.06 18.53 16.75
CA LEU A 213 -1.80 19.26 16.62
C LEU A 213 -1.72 20.03 15.30
N ALA A 214 -1.07 21.19 15.31
CA ALA A 214 -0.62 21.87 14.09
C ALA A 214 0.88 22.15 14.22
N THR A 215 1.69 21.74 13.24
CA THR A 215 3.17 21.88 13.33
C THR A 215 3.62 23.34 13.38
N CYS A 216 2.81 24.27 12.84
CA CYS A 216 3.03 25.70 12.92
C CYS A 216 2.65 26.36 14.26
N SER A 217 2.20 25.60 15.26
CA SER A 217 1.93 26.14 16.61
C SER A 217 3.24 26.26 17.41
N PRO A 218 3.48 27.38 18.12
CA PRO A 218 4.64 27.53 19.01
C PRO A 218 4.80 26.37 20.01
N ASP A 219 3.68 25.84 20.51
CA ASP A 219 3.66 24.74 21.49
C ASP A 219 4.14 23.40 20.90
N PHE A 220 4.06 23.26 19.57
CA PHE A 220 4.66 22.15 18.83
C PHE A 220 6.13 22.46 18.51
N TYR A 221 6.40 23.55 17.78
CA TYR A 221 7.73 23.77 17.22
C TYR A 221 8.80 24.19 18.26
N LYS A 222 8.43 24.60 19.48
CA LYS A 222 9.40 24.72 20.58
C LYS A 222 10.09 23.39 20.87
N HIS A 223 9.38 22.28 20.70
CA HIS A 223 9.92 20.93 20.89
C HIS A 223 10.67 20.43 19.66
N THR A 224 10.28 20.82 18.44
CA THR A 224 11.15 20.64 17.25
C THR A 224 12.49 21.37 17.43
N GLN A 225 12.47 22.62 17.93
CA GLN A 225 13.67 23.40 18.25
C GLN A 225 14.51 22.70 19.32
N ARG A 226 13.90 22.18 20.40
CA ARG A 226 14.63 21.36 21.39
C ARG A 226 15.26 20.10 20.77
N ILE A 227 14.55 19.37 19.89
CA ILE A 227 15.10 18.19 19.22
C ILE A 227 16.29 18.55 18.33
N PHE A 228 16.25 19.69 17.63
CA PHE A 228 17.41 20.24 16.92
C PHE A 228 18.59 20.52 17.88
N LEU A 229 18.35 21.10 19.06
CA LEU A 229 19.41 21.34 20.05
C LEU A 229 20.01 20.04 20.60
N MET A 230 19.18 19.03 20.89
CA MET A 230 19.65 17.70 21.29
C MET A 230 20.54 17.06 20.19
N LEU A 231 20.20 17.24 18.91
CA LEU A 231 21.04 16.80 17.79
C LEU A 231 22.34 17.63 17.69
N TYR A 232 22.28 18.93 17.95
CA TYR A 232 23.44 19.84 17.92
C TYR A 232 24.47 19.50 19.01
N GLU A 233 24.02 19.27 20.24
CA GLU A 233 24.84 18.85 21.38
C GLU A 233 25.60 17.52 21.13
N LYS A 234 25.01 16.63 20.34
CA LYS A 234 25.63 15.35 19.92
C LYS A 234 26.48 15.47 18.64
N GLY A 235 26.65 16.66 18.06
CA GLY A 235 27.36 16.86 16.80
C GLY A 235 26.67 16.26 15.56
N LEU A 236 25.37 15.94 15.70
CA LEU A 236 24.52 15.40 14.65
C LEU A 236 23.83 16.51 13.86
N ALA A 237 23.48 17.65 14.47
CA ALA A 237 23.15 18.87 13.74
C ALA A 237 24.42 19.73 13.57
N TYR A 238 24.76 20.08 12.32
CA TYR A 238 25.97 20.85 12.01
C TYR A 238 25.77 21.74 10.79
N GLN A 239 26.61 22.78 10.65
CA GLN A 239 26.58 23.69 9.51
C GLN A 239 27.81 23.46 8.60
N ALA A 240 27.60 23.37 7.28
CA ALA A 240 28.66 23.15 6.30
C ALA A 240 28.38 23.88 4.99
N GLU A 241 29.43 24.14 4.19
CA GLU A 241 29.24 24.58 2.80
C GLU A 241 28.91 23.39 1.89
N ALA A 242 27.87 23.52 1.07
CA ALA A 242 27.47 22.51 0.11
C ALA A 242 27.07 23.12 -1.24
N LEU A 243 27.22 22.34 -2.30
CA LEU A 243 26.69 22.67 -3.63
C LEU A 243 25.21 22.26 -3.70
N VAL A 244 24.34 23.20 -3.39
CA VAL A 244 22.90 23.00 -3.19
C VAL A 244 22.12 23.14 -4.49
N ASN A 245 21.02 22.40 -4.60
CA ASN A 245 19.97 22.69 -5.56
C ASN A 245 19.31 24.00 -5.15
N TYR A 246 19.15 24.96 -6.06
CA TYR A 246 18.50 26.23 -5.79
C TYR A 246 17.49 26.56 -6.88
N ASP A 247 16.28 26.93 -6.44
CA ASP A 247 15.22 27.40 -7.31
C ASP A 247 15.41 28.91 -7.57
N PRO A 248 15.70 29.37 -8.80
CA PRO A 248 15.92 30.79 -9.07
C PRO A 248 14.62 31.62 -9.10
N VAL A 249 13.45 31.00 -9.28
CA VAL A 249 12.15 31.67 -9.32
C VAL A 249 11.58 31.82 -7.91
N ASP A 250 11.64 30.75 -7.12
CA ASP A 250 11.18 30.75 -5.74
C ASP A 250 12.26 31.25 -4.76
N LYS A 251 13.54 31.27 -5.13
CA LYS A 251 14.68 31.67 -4.29
C LYS A 251 14.78 30.89 -2.97
N THR A 252 14.98 29.59 -3.07
CA THR A 252 15.27 28.70 -1.92
C THR A 252 16.18 27.58 -2.35
N VAL A 253 16.95 27.02 -1.43
CA VAL A 253 17.46 25.65 -1.61
C VAL A 253 16.31 24.66 -1.73
N LEU A 254 16.55 23.60 -2.50
CA LEU A 254 15.72 22.42 -2.62
C LEU A 254 16.49 21.20 -2.12
N ALA A 255 15.80 20.26 -1.49
CA ALA A 255 16.33 18.92 -1.27
C ALA A 255 16.57 18.20 -2.62
N ASN A 256 17.34 17.10 -2.67
CA ASN A 256 17.57 16.38 -3.94
C ASN A 256 16.28 15.76 -4.48
N GLU A 257 15.36 15.46 -3.59
CA GLU A 257 14.06 14.82 -3.79
C GLU A 257 12.98 15.84 -4.18
N GLN A 258 13.31 17.13 -4.16
CA GLN A 258 12.50 18.25 -4.65
C GLN A 258 12.95 18.73 -6.05
N VAL A 259 13.91 18.03 -6.67
CA VAL A 259 14.30 18.22 -8.07
C VAL A 259 13.79 17.03 -8.88
N ASP A 260 13.16 17.28 -10.02
CA ASP A 260 12.69 16.21 -10.89
C ASP A 260 13.84 15.54 -11.67
N ALA A 261 13.55 14.41 -12.32
CA ALA A 261 14.54 13.65 -13.09
C ALA A 261 15.12 14.40 -14.31
N LYS A 262 14.60 15.60 -14.63
CA LYS A 262 15.06 16.47 -15.72
C LYS A 262 15.84 17.70 -15.21
N GLY A 263 16.02 17.84 -13.89
CA GLY A 263 16.74 18.96 -13.28
C GLY A 263 15.87 20.22 -13.07
N PHE A 264 14.55 20.07 -13.03
CA PHE A 264 13.61 21.16 -12.78
C PHE A 264 13.03 21.08 -11.36
N SER A 265 12.66 22.24 -10.81
CA SER A 265 11.93 22.31 -9.54
C SER A 265 10.58 21.65 -9.69
N TRP A 266 10.28 20.66 -8.84
CA TRP A 266 9.02 19.89 -8.86
C TRP A 266 7.75 20.73 -8.75
N ARG A 267 7.88 22.02 -8.40
CA ARG A 267 6.81 22.95 -8.10
C ARG A 267 6.79 24.18 -9.00
N SER A 268 7.92 24.89 -9.13
CA SER A 268 7.96 26.13 -9.92
C SER A 268 8.15 25.88 -11.42
N GLY A 269 8.62 24.68 -11.80
CA GLY A 269 9.03 24.37 -13.17
C GLY A 269 10.30 25.12 -13.62
N ALA A 270 11.00 25.84 -12.73
CA ALA A 270 12.27 26.47 -13.05
C ALA A 270 13.40 25.43 -13.17
N LYS A 271 14.34 25.61 -14.11
CA LYS A 271 15.56 24.79 -14.15
C LYS A 271 16.40 25.11 -12.92
N VAL A 272 16.73 24.08 -12.15
CA VAL A 272 17.44 24.21 -10.88
C VAL A 272 18.89 24.62 -11.12
N GLN A 273 19.35 25.58 -10.34
CA GLN A 273 20.75 26.02 -10.35
C GLN A 273 21.53 25.29 -9.25
N LYS A 274 22.83 25.11 -9.48
CA LYS A 274 23.77 24.62 -8.45
C LYS A 274 24.57 25.81 -7.93
N ILE A 275 24.37 26.18 -6.67
CA ILE A 275 25.11 27.27 -6.01
C ILE A 275 25.78 26.75 -4.74
N LYS A 276 26.83 27.42 -4.26
CA LYS A 276 27.48 27.07 -3.00
C LYS A 276 26.87 27.91 -1.87
N LEU A 277 26.26 27.27 -0.88
CA LEU A 277 25.74 27.94 0.32
C LEU A 277 26.21 27.22 1.59
N LYS A 278 26.35 27.98 2.68
CA LYS A 278 26.57 27.45 4.03
C LYS A 278 25.20 27.13 4.65
N GLN A 279 24.95 25.87 4.99
CA GLN A 279 23.61 25.35 5.31
C GLN A 279 23.66 24.35 6.48
N TRP A 280 22.53 24.16 7.15
CA TRP A 280 22.36 23.19 8.24
C TRP A 280 22.01 21.79 7.75
N PHE A 281 22.65 20.80 8.36
CA PHE A 281 22.52 19.38 8.06
C PHE A 281 22.27 18.55 9.34
N PHE A 282 21.45 17.51 9.21
CA PHE A 282 21.39 16.42 10.17
C PHE A 282 22.21 15.22 9.67
N ARG A 283 23.08 14.68 10.54
CA ARG A 283 24.02 13.58 10.27
C ARG A 283 23.33 12.21 10.26
N ILE A 284 22.33 12.04 9.41
CA ILE A 284 21.62 10.77 9.22
C ILE A 284 22.56 9.64 8.76
N THR A 285 23.72 9.95 8.14
CA THR A 285 24.73 8.95 7.80
C THR A 285 25.37 8.27 9.01
N ALA A 286 25.33 8.85 10.21
CA ALA A 286 25.75 8.16 11.43
C ALA A 286 24.84 6.96 11.79
N PHE A 287 23.60 6.96 11.31
CA PHE A 287 22.62 5.91 11.56
C PHE A 287 22.46 4.92 10.38
N LYS A 288 23.26 5.09 9.30
CA LYS A 288 23.09 4.37 8.02
C LYS A 288 23.03 2.84 8.13
N GLU A 289 23.83 2.25 9.03
CA GLU A 289 23.87 0.80 9.25
C GLU A 289 22.61 0.29 9.95
N ALA A 290 22.17 0.97 11.02
CA ALA A 290 20.93 0.62 11.71
C ALA A 290 19.70 0.85 10.80
N LEU A 291 19.68 1.96 10.06
CA LEU A 291 18.63 2.23 9.07
C LEU A 291 18.56 1.19 7.96
N LEU A 292 19.68 0.53 7.61
CA LEU A 292 19.70 -0.57 6.64
C LEU A 292 19.32 -1.92 7.28
N LYS A 293 20.03 -2.32 8.33
CA LYS A 293 19.86 -3.62 9.01
C LYS A 293 18.43 -3.80 9.53
N ASP A 294 17.88 -2.76 10.16
CA ASP A 294 16.61 -2.88 10.87
C ASP A 294 15.40 -2.93 9.91
N LEU A 295 15.60 -2.76 8.59
CA LEU A 295 14.57 -3.04 7.57
C LEU A 295 14.20 -4.51 7.51
N ASP A 296 15.11 -5.42 7.87
CA ASP A 296 14.84 -6.86 7.82
C ASP A 296 13.90 -7.28 8.98
N ALA A 297 13.93 -6.55 10.10
CA ALA A 297 12.98 -6.71 11.21
C ALA A 297 11.60 -6.08 10.92
N LEU A 298 11.47 -5.29 9.84
CA LEU A 298 10.21 -4.76 9.34
C LEU A 298 9.60 -5.63 8.22
N SER A 299 10.28 -6.73 7.83
CA SER A 299 9.77 -7.68 6.84
C SER A 299 8.44 -8.29 7.27
N GLY A 300 7.52 -8.49 6.32
CA GLY A 300 6.15 -8.96 6.57
C GLY A 300 5.20 -7.90 7.13
N ALA A 301 5.65 -7.04 8.04
CA ALA A 301 4.85 -5.94 8.60
C ALA A 301 4.86 -4.65 7.75
N TRP A 302 5.88 -4.48 6.89
CA TRP A 302 5.97 -3.42 5.89
C TRP A 302 6.00 -4.01 4.47
N PRO A 303 5.48 -3.29 3.44
CA PRO A 303 5.49 -3.80 2.07
C PRO A 303 6.91 -3.85 1.51
N GLU A 304 7.31 -4.97 0.90
CA GLU A 304 8.66 -5.14 0.35
C GLU A 304 9.01 -4.09 -0.71
N ARG A 305 8.02 -3.50 -1.41
CA ARG A 305 8.26 -2.34 -2.29
C ARG A 305 8.87 -1.14 -1.53
N VAL A 306 8.41 -0.86 -0.31
CA VAL A 306 8.95 0.21 0.56
C VAL A 306 10.32 -0.17 1.09
N LEU A 307 10.48 -1.41 1.57
CA LEU A 307 11.75 -1.90 2.10
C LEU A 307 12.84 -1.89 1.00
N SER A 308 12.56 -2.41 -0.18
CA SER A 308 13.41 -2.35 -1.38
C SER A 308 13.77 -0.91 -1.78
N MET A 309 12.78 0.01 -1.79
CA MET A 309 13.04 1.44 -2.04
C MET A 309 13.99 2.05 -1.00
N GLN A 310 13.87 1.73 0.29
CA GLN A 310 14.82 2.20 1.30
C GLN A 310 16.19 1.52 1.21
N ARG A 311 16.27 0.20 0.99
CA ARG A 311 17.54 -0.53 0.75
C ARG A 311 18.32 0.11 -0.43
N HIS A 312 17.65 0.38 -1.54
CA HIS A 312 18.23 1.04 -2.72
C HIS A 312 18.57 2.52 -2.52
N TRP A 313 17.85 3.23 -1.65
CA TRP A 313 18.13 4.63 -1.32
C TRP A 313 19.33 4.80 -0.38
N LEU A 314 19.42 3.94 0.65
CA LEU A 314 20.57 3.83 1.53
C LEU A 314 21.82 3.44 0.71
N GLY A 315 21.66 2.45 -0.17
CA GLY A 315 22.60 2.13 -1.24
C GLY A 315 23.98 1.78 -0.71
N LYS A 316 24.06 0.90 0.29
CA LYS A 316 25.31 0.28 0.72
C LYS A 316 25.91 -0.53 -0.44
N SER A 317 27.19 -0.33 -0.73
CA SER A 317 27.91 -1.05 -1.77
C SER A 317 29.31 -1.37 -1.29
N GLN A 318 29.62 -2.66 -1.16
CA GLN A 318 30.97 -3.13 -0.84
C GLN A 318 31.82 -3.16 -2.12
N GLY A 319 33.10 -2.87 -1.97
CA GLY A 319 34.04 -2.77 -3.08
C GLY A 319 35.44 -2.44 -2.59
N ALA A 320 36.19 -1.73 -3.43
CA ALA A 320 37.53 -1.29 -3.12
C ALA A 320 37.79 0.13 -3.62
N LYS A 321 38.67 0.82 -2.89
CA LYS A 321 39.38 2.00 -3.38
C LYS A 321 40.69 1.56 -4.01
N ILE A 322 41.06 2.16 -5.13
CA ILE A 322 42.25 1.79 -5.92
C ILE A 322 42.96 3.05 -6.39
N LYS A 323 44.27 3.15 -6.13
CA LYS A 323 45.09 4.35 -6.36
C LYS A 323 45.89 4.24 -7.66
N PHE A 324 45.32 4.81 -8.72
CA PHE A 324 45.96 4.95 -10.02
C PHE A 324 46.96 6.11 -9.99
N SER A 325 48.19 5.89 -10.45
CA SER A 325 49.18 6.98 -10.52
C SER A 325 49.01 7.75 -11.83
N VAL A 326 48.59 9.00 -11.74
CA VAL A 326 48.33 9.89 -12.88
C VAL A 326 49.55 10.79 -13.09
N THR A 327 50.06 10.79 -14.32
CA THR A 327 51.17 11.64 -14.76
C THR A 327 50.63 12.80 -15.60
N ILE A 328 51.04 14.02 -15.28
CA ILE A 328 50.65 15.27 -15.93
C ILE A 328 51.91 15.94 -16.50
N ASP A 329 51.86 16.37 -17.77
CA ASP A 329 52.94 17.08 -18.48
C ASP A 329 54.34 16.42 -18.33
N ALA A 330 54.36 15.08 -18.19
CA ALA A 330 55.51 14.22 -17.95
C ALA A 330 56.38 14.52 -16.71
N ASN A 331 56.00 15.47 -15.85
CA ASN A 331 56.82 15.94 -14.72
C ASN A 331 56.09 15.97 -13.36
N GLU A 332 54.75 15.96 -13.36
CA GLU A 332 53.94 15.97 -12.14
C GLU A 332 53.22 14.62 -11.99
N HIS A 333 53.35 14.00 -10.83
CA HIS A 333 52.69 12.74 -10.48
C HIS A 333 51.68 12.98 -9.35
N LEU A 334 50.46 12.51 -9.54
CA LEU A 334 49.37 12.56 -8.56
C LEU A 334 48.73 11.17 -8.50
N ASP A 335 48.65 10.57 -7.32
CA ASP A 335 47.81 9.38 -7.14
C ASP A 335 46.35 9.82 -7.01
N VAL A 336 45.46 9.16 -7.77
CA VAL A 336 44.02 9.42 -7.80
C VAL A 336 43.27 8.16 -7.39
N GLU A 337 42.36 8.29 -6.44
CA GLU A 337 41.61 7.20 -5.84
C GLU A 337 40.25 6.96 -6.51
N VAL A 338 40.12 5.82 -7.18
CA VAL A 338 38.89 5.31 -7.77
C VAL A 338 38.20 4.37 -6.78
N PHE A 339 36.88 4.50 -6.59
CA PHE A 339 36.07 3.46 -5.96
C PHE A 339 35.40 2.56 -7.02
N THR A 340 35.52 1.24 -6.85
CA THR A 340 34.84 0.23 -7.69
C THR A 340 34.20 -0.87 -6.85
N THR A 341 33.00 -1.32 -7.25
CA THR A 341 32.37 -2.56 -6.73
C THR A 341 32.86 -3.80 -7.48
N ARG A 342 33.61 -3.64 -8.56
CA ARG A 342 34.17 -4.68 -9.42
C ARG A 342 35.70 -4.60 -9.48
N PRO A 343 36.44 -4.89 -8.39
CA PRO A 343 37.90 -5.04 -8.45
C PRO A 343 38.32 -6.34 -9.17
N ASP A 344 37.40 -7.29 -9.36
CA ASP A 344 37.60 -8.49 -10.17
C ASP A 344 37.81 -8.18 -11.67
N THR A 345 37.25 -7.07 -12.18
CA THR A 345 37.39 -6.67 -13.58
C THR A 345 38.61 -5.78 -13.85
N LEU A 346 39.50 -5.58 -12.86
CA LEU A 346 40.56 -4.55 -12.90
C LEU A 346 41.52 -4.68 -14.09
N TYR A 347 41.89 -5.90 -14.51
CA TYR A 347 42.71 -6.14 -15.71
C TYR A 347 42.09 -5.55 -17.00
N GLY A 348 40.78 -5.34 -17.03
CA GLY A 348 40.03 -4.79 -18.16
C GLY A 348 39.94 -3.26 -18.21
N VAL A 349 40.64 -2.54 -17.32
CA VAL A 349 40.61 -1.06 -17.33
C VAL A 349 41.27 -0.51 -18.59
N GLU A 350 40.49 0.23 -19.38
CA GLU A 350 40.92 0.87 -20.64
C GLU A 350 41.21 2.37 -20.48
N TYR A 351 40.59 3.04 -19.50
CA TYR A 351 40.74 4.50 -19.27
C TYR A 351 40.39 4.89 -17.83
N LEU A 352 40.66 6.15 -17.44
CA LEU A 352 40.00 6.79 -16.29
C LEU A 352 39.17 7.98 -16.75
N ALA A 353 38.09 8.26 -16.02
CA ALA A 353 37.30 9.48 -16.19
C ALA A 353 37.19 10.25 -14.85
N LEU A 354 37.29 11.58 -14.95
CA LEU A 354 37.28 12.53 -13.84
C LEU A 354 36.04 13.43 -13.92
N SER A 355 35.59 13.93 -12.76
CA SER A 355 34.50 14.90 -12.67
C SER A 355 34.89 16.26 -13.27
N LEU A 356 33.88 17.04 -13.67
CA LEU A 356 34.03 18.35 -14.32
C LEU A 356 34.82 19.37 -13.47
N ASP A 357 34.75 19.22 -12.15
CA ASP A 357 35.35 20.08 -11.12
C ASP A 357 36.60 19.47 -10.45
N HIS A 358 37.05 18.29 -10.89
CA HIS A 358 38.22 17.62 -10.33
C HIS A 358 39.47 18.53 -10.40
N PRO A 359 40.34 18.59 -9.38
CA PRO A 359 41.45 19.57 -9.33
C PRO A 359 42.38 19.56 -10.55
N VAL A 360 42.66 18.37 -11.11
CA VAL A 360 43.44 18.23 -12.36
C VAL A 360 42.73 18.87 -13.56
N VAL A 361 41.41 18.74 -13.65
CA VAL A 361 40.58 19.28 -14.73
C VAL A 361 40.52 20.80 -14.65
N VAL A 362 40.26 21.35 -13.46
CA VAL A 362 40.27 22.80 -13.20
C VAL A 362 41.67 23.42 -13.43
N LYS A 363 42.74 22.66 -13.19
CA LYS A 363 44.13 23.07 -13.50
C LYS A 363 44.41 23.05 -15.01
N ALA A 364 43.90 22.04 -15.73
CA ALA A 364 44.08 21.88 -17.17
C ALA A 364 43.26 22.91 -17.99
N ALA A 365 42.01 23.19 -17.61
CA ALA A 365 41.12 24.12 -18.33
C ALA A 365 41.68 25.54 -18.43
N ARG A 366 42.53 25.96 -17.47
CA ARG A 366 43.27 27.24 -17.51
C ARG A 366 44.30 27.33 -18.64
N LYS A 367 44.74 26.20 -19.20
CA LYS A 367 45.66 26.09 -20.33
C LYS A 367 44.96 25.73 -21.65
N ASP A 368 43.79 25.09 -21.56
CA ASP A 368 43.06 24.52 -22.71
C ASP A 368 41.66 25.17 -22.85
N PRO A 369 41.50 26.14 -23.78
CA PRO A 369 40.21 26.78 -24.04
C PRO A 369 39.12 25.85 -24.58
N ALA A 370 39.48 24.73 -25.22
CA ALA A 370 38.51 23.76 -25.72
C ALA A 370 37.97 22.88 -24.58
N LEU A 371 38.83 22.54 -23.60
CA LEU A 371 38.38 21.95 -22.33
C LEU A 371 37.50 22.92 -21.54
N GLN A 372 37.89 24.20 -21.39
CA GLN A 372 37.04 25.17 -20.68
C GLN A 372 35.66 25.28 -21.34
N LYS A 373 35.61 25.39 -22.67
CA LYS A 373 34.36 25.37 -23.42
C LYS A 373 33.54 24.10 -23.15
N PHE A 374 34.16 22.92 -23.13
CA PHE A 374 33.49 21.67 -22.79
C PHE A 374 32.88 21.69 -21.38
N LEU A 375 33.58 22.25 -20.38
CA LEU A 375 33.05 22.41 -19.02
C LEU A 375 31.85 23.36 -18.97
N ASP A 376 31.91 24.48 -19.70
CA ASP A 376 30.81 25.46 -19.78
C ASP A 376 29.57 24.86 -20.47
N GLU A 377 29.76 24.05 -21.52
CA GLU A 377 28.68 23.38 -22.24
C GLU A 377 28.15 22.12 -21.50
N ALA A 378 28.96 21.46 -20.66
CA ALA A 378 28.61 20.20 -19.99
C ALA A 378 27.34 20.28 -19.13
N ALA A 379 27.04 21.43 -18.52
CA ALA A 379 25.82 21.65 -17.72
C ALA A 379 24.51 21.68 -18.55
N SER A 380 24.62 21.61 -19.89
CA SER A 380 23.50 21.45 -20.83
C SER A 380 23.28 20.01 -21.30
N LEU A 381 24.24 19.11 -21.07
CA LEU A 381 24.20 17.72 -21.56
C LEU A 381 23.25 16.85 -20.71
N PRO A 382 22.66 15.79 -21.30
CA PRO A 382 21.91 14.78 -20.55
C PRO A 382 22.76 14.08 -19.47
N PRO A 383 22.18 13.67 -18.32
CA PRO A 383 22.92 12.96 -17.26
C PRO A 383 23.52 11.62 -17.68
N ASP A 384 22.98 11.00 -18.73
CA ASP A 384 23.46 9.76 -19.33
C ASP A 384 24.40 9.99 -20.53
N SER A 385 24.78 11.23 -20.83
CA SER A 385 25.64 11.58 -21.97
C SER A 385 26.95 10.81 -21.97
N LYS A 386 27.38 10.38 -23.16
CA LYS A 386 28.63 9.67 -23.40
C LYS A 386 29.75 10.60 -23.89
N ALA A 387 29.49 11.90 -24.02
CA ALA A 387 30.52 12.88 -24.39
C ALA A 387 31.63 12.95 -23.33
N GLY A 388 32.89 12.82 -23.77
CA GLY A 388 34.07 12.95 -22.93
C GLY A 388 35.15 13.83 -23.56
N TYR A 389 35.84 14.61 -22.75
CA TYR A 389 37.01 15.37 -23.20
C TYR A 389 38.30 14.65 -22.77
N ARG A 390 39.14 14.24 -23.73
CA ARG A 390 40.42 13.58 -23.44
C ARG A 390 41.47 14.62 -23.03
N LEU A 391 42.05 14.48 -21.85
CA LEU A 391 43.12 15.37 -21.42
C LEU A 391 44.41 15.08 -22.20
N ALA A 392 44.89 16.06 -22.96
CA ALA A 392 46.19 15.98 -23.60
C ALA A 392 47.32 16.01 -22.56
N GLY A 393 48.36 15.20 -22.75
CA GLY A 393 49.51 15.14 -21.83
C GLY A 393 49.27 14.42 -20.50
N VAL A 394 48.02 14.03 -20.19
CA VAL A 394 47.65 13.38 -18.92
C VAL A 394 47.32 11.90 -19.15
N TYR A 395 47.99 11.03 -18.38
CA TYR A 395 47.86 9.57 -18.49
C TYR A 395 47.95 8.89 -17.13
N ALA A 396 47.31 7.74 -16.97
CA ALA A 396 47.43 6.92 -15.76
C ALA A 396 48.23 5.63 -16.00
N SER A 397 48.97 5.19 -14.98
CA SER A 397 49.60 3.87 -14.92
C SER A 397 48.67 2.86 -14.23
N HIS A 398 48.65 1.62 -14.73
CA HIS A 398 47.80 0.57 -14.18
C HIS A 398 48.35 0.03 -12.84
N PRO A 399 47.56 0.00 -11.74
CA PRO A 399 48.08 -0.27 -10.40
C PRO A 399 48.61 -1.69 -10.23
N LEU A 400 48.04 -2.68 -10.95
CA LEU A 400 48.57 -4.05 -10.92
C LEU A 400 49.95 -4.22 -11.57
N GLN A 401 50.44 -3.25 -12.37
CA GLN A 401 51.76 -3.32 -13.02
C GLN A 401 52.94 -3.44 -12.02
N ILE A 402 52.71 -3.10 -10.75
CA ILE A 402 53.69 -3.23 -9.66
C ILE A 402 53.82 -4.70 -9.20
N ILE A 403 52.72 -5.46 -9.30
CA ILE A 403 52.56 -6.84 -8.82
C ILE A 403 52.81 -7.83 -9.97
N ASP A 404 52.13 -7.58 -11.09
CA ASP A 404 52.21 -8.32 -12.34
C ASP A 404 53.08 -7.53 -13.33
N LYS A 405 54.25 -8.10 -13.63
CA LYS A 405 55.24 -7.55 -14.56
C LYS A 405 55.34 -8.37 -15.86
N GLU A 406 54.52 -9.39 -15.99
CA GLU A 406 54.55 -10.37 -17.08
C GLU A 406 53.47 -10.04 -18.12
N SER A 407 52.29 -9.60 -17.67
CA SER A 407 51.18 -9.15 -18.53
C SER A 407 51.53 -7.85 -19.29
N PRO A 408 51.83 -7.89 -20.60
CA PRO A 408 52.36 -6.71 -21.30
C PRO A 408 51.33 -5.59 -21.44
N HIS A 409 50.04 -5.94 -21.49
CA HIS A 409 48.93 -5.01 -21.64
C HIS A 409 48.73 -4.08 -20.43
N LEU A 410 49.25 -4.43 -19.24
CA LEU A 410 49.23 -3.56 -18.06
C LEU A 410 50.24 -2.39 -18.15
N SER A 411 51.24 -2.50 -19.03
CA SER A 411 52.29 -1.47 -19.17
C SER A 411 51.87 -0.23 -19.97
N ARG A 412 50.66 -0.25 -20.56
CA ARG A 412 50.15 0.85 -21.38
C ARG A 412 49.80 2.09 -20.55
N LYS A 413 50.01 3.27 -21.15
CA LYS A 413 49.53 4.54 -20.60
C LYS A 413 48.03 4.68 -20.85
N LEU A 414 47.23 4.54 -19.80
CA LEU A 414 45.78 4.70 -19.85
C LEU A 414 45.43 6.18 -20.13
N PRO A 415 44.55 6.50 -21.10
CA PRO A 415 44.06 7.85 -21.29
C PRO A 415 43.18 8.31 -20.11
N VAL A 416 43.27 9.60 -19.79
CA VAL A 416 42.43 10.23 -18.78
C VAL A 416 41.44 11.17 -19.46
N PHE A 417 40.17 11.03 -19.10
CA PHE A 417 39.03 11.79 -19.63
C PHE A 417 38.40 12.68 -18.57
N VAL A 418 37.66 13.69 -19.03
CA VAL A 418 36.69 14.47 -18.27
C VAL A 418 35.31 14.08 -18.77
N ALA A 419 34.40 13.66 -17.89
CA ALA A 419 33.09 13.15 -18.30
C ALA A 419 31.95 13.60 -17.36
N PRO A 420 30.80 14.10 -17.87
CA PRO A 420 29.71 14.61 -17.04
C PRO A 420 29.06 13.58 -16.12
N TYR A 421 29.17 12.28 -16.44
CA TYR A 421 28.58 11.20 -15.63
C TYR A 421 29.37 10.90 -14.35
N VAL A 422 30.57 11.47 -14.19
CA VAL A 422 31.45 11.25 -13.02
C VAL A 422 31.14 12.29 -11.95
N LEU A 423 30.56 11.83 -10.83
CA LEU A 423 30.12 12.69 -9.73
C LEU A 423 31.26 12.96 -8.74
N SER A 424 31.58 14.23 -8.51
CA SER A 424 32.64 14.70 -7.58
C SER A 424 32.50 14.18 -6.14
N GLY A 425 31.26 13.88 -5.71
CA GLY A 425 30.97 13.33 -4.39
C GLY A 425 31.08 11.80 -4.29
N TYR A 426 31.71 11.12 -5.25
CA TYR A 426 31.86 9.66 -5.31
C TYR A 426 33.32 9.29 -5.61
N GLY A 427 33.97 8.53 -4.70
CA GLY A 427 35.44 8.46 -4.68
C GLY A 427 36.05 9.85 -4.48
N GLU A 428 37.18 10.12 -5.13
CA GLU A 428 37.74 11.47 -5.27
C GLU A 428 37.15 12.26 -6.47
N GLY A 429 36.00 11.84 -7.01
CA GLY A 429 35.48 12.34 -8.28
C GLY A 429 36.14 11.68 -9.50
N ALA A 430 36.54 10.40 -9.35
CA ALA A 430 37.24 9.63 -10.36
C ALA A 430 36.67 8.20 -10.48
N VAL A 431 36.63 7.66 -11.70
CA VAL A 431 36.26 6.27 -12.00
C VAL A 431 37.25 5.63 -12.98
N MET A 432 37.43 4.31 -12.86
CA MET A 432 38.10 3.48 -13.86
C MET A 432 37.06 2.97 -14.86
N GLY A 433 37.37 3.05 -16.15
CA GLY A 433 36.46 2.60 -17.21
C GLY A 433 36.77 1.17 -17.65
N VAL A 434 35.79 0.27 -17.59
CA VAL A 434 35.95 -1.16 -17.96
C VAL A 434 34.96 -1.59 -19.05
N PRO A 435 35.26 -1.32 -20.33
CA PRO A 435 34.36 -1.61 -21.47
C PRO A 435 33.92 -3.07 -21.61
N GLY A 436 34.72 -4.05 -21.18
CA GLY A 436 34.32 -5.46 -21.22
C GLY A 436 33.20 -5.83 -20.25
N HIS A 437 32.98 -5.02 -19.20
CA HIS A 437 32.16 -5.42 -18.03
C HIS A 437 31.22 -4.35 -17.48
N ASP A 438 31.23 -3.12 -18.02
CA ASP A 438 30.22 -2.08 -17.77
C ASP A 438 29.67 -1.52 -19.09
N THR A 439 28.34 -1.51 -19.23
CA THR A 439 27.63 -1.11 -20.46
C THR A 439 27.74 0.39 -20.77
N ARG A 440 27.81 1.25 -19.74
CA ARG A 440 28.02 2.70 -19.92
C ARG A 440 29.46 2.95 -20.36
N ASP A 441 30.42 2.27 -19.73
CA ASP A 441 31.83 2.44 -20.05
C ASP A 441 32.16 1.92 -21.45
N LEU A 442 31.51 0.83 -21.89
CA LEU A 442 31.56 0.32 -23.25
C LEU A 442 31.07 1.34 -24.28
N ALA A 443 29.90 1.94 -24.03
CA ALA A 443 29.35 2.97 -24.92
C ALA A 443 30.25 4.22 -24.97
N PHE A 444 30.73 4.68 -23.81
CA PHE A 444 31.66 5.82 -23.72
C PHE A 444 32.97 5.55 -24.48
N PHE A 445 33.56 4.37 -24.30
CA PHE A 445 34.83 4.03 -24.96
C PHE A 445 34.66 3.84 -26.48
N LYS A 446 33.55 3.21 -26.93
CA LYS A 446 33.18 3.15 -28.35
C LYS A 446 33.07 4.55 -28.98
N GLU A 447 32.41 5.48 -28.31
CA GLU A 447 32.21 6.85 -28.81
C GLU A 447 33.50 7.68 -28.85
N ASN A 448 34.26 7.70 -27.75
CA ASN A 448 35.39 8.63 -27.55
C ASN A 448 36.75 8.09 -28.01
N MET A 449 36.93 6.78 -28.11
CA MET A 449 38.20 6.15 -28.52
C MET A 449 38.13 5.35 -29.82
N LYS A 450 36.92 4.94 -30.26
CA LYS A 450 36.71 4.12 -31.47
C LYS A 450 37.70 2.94 -31.59
N PRO A 451 37.76 2.06 -30.56
CA PRO A 451 38.69 0.95 -30.52
C PRO A 451 38.37 -0.07 -31.62
N GLU A 452 39.38 -0.84 -32.04
CA GLU A 452 39.20 -2.01 -32.92
C GLU A 452 38.67 -3.23 -32.14
N PHE A 453 38.99 -3.34 -30.85
CA PHE A 453 38.65 -4.47 -29.99
C PHE A 453 38.39 -4.07 -28.54
N ILE A 454 37.76 -4.97 -27.78
CA ILE A 454 37.45 -4.84 -26.35
C ILE A 454 38.05 -6.03 -25.59
N SER A 455 38.74 -5.76 -24.48
CA SER A 455 39.33 -6.79 -23.61
C SER A 455 38.27 -7.38 -22.67
N MET A 456 38.07 -8.69 -22.73
CA MET A 456 37.19 -9.45 -21.83
C MET A 456 38.03 -10.16 -20.78
N VAL A 457 37.87 -9.76 -19.52
CA VAL A 457 38.65 -10.32 -18.39
C VAL A 457 37.84 -11.24 -17.50
N ILE A 458 36.52 -11.36 -17.73
CA ILE A 458 35.62 -12.31 -17.08
C ILE A 458 34.74 -13.01 -18.13
N GLN A 459 34.55 -14.32 -17.95
CA GLN A 459 33.74 -15.20 -18.79
C GLN A 459 32.75 -16.05 -17.96
N PRO A 460 31.69 -16.62 -18.54
CA PRO A 460 30.65 -17.36 -17.79
C PRO A 460 31.12 -18.70 -17.21
N GLU A 461 32.04 -19.38 -17.88
CA GLU A 461 32.49 -20.74 -17.55
C GLU A 461 33.92 -20.76 -17.01
N SER A 462 34.26 -21.80 -16.23
CA SER A 462 35.62 -21.99 -15.67
C SER A 462 36.61 -22.62 -16.67
N THR A 463 36.24 -22.76 -17.94
CA THR A 463 37.08 -23.36 -18.99
C THR A 463 38.19 -22.38 -19.41
N VAL A 464 39.45 -22.66 -19.07
CA VAL A 464 40.58 -21.82 -19.49
C VAL A 464 40.72 -21.89 -21.01
N GLN A 465 40.42 -20.78 -21.68
CA GLN A 465 40.58 -20.58 -23.11
C GLN A 465 41.84 -19.74 -23.39
N ASP A 466 42.39 -19.86 -24.60
CA ASP A 466 43.55 -19.07 -25.02
C ASP A 466 43.30 -17.55 -24.92
N GLU A 467 44.33 -16.75 -24.63
CA GLU A 467 44.22 -15.28 -24.50
C GLU A 467 43.54 -14.60 -25.70
N ALA A 468 43.60 -15.23 -26.89
CA ALA A 468 42.97 -14.75 -28.11
C ALA A 468 41.43 -14.73 -28.06
N SER A 469 40.77 -15.61 -27.28
CA SER A 469 39.31 -15.56 -27.09
C SER A 469 38.86 -14.47 -26.12
N SER A 470 39.81 -13.93 -25.34
CA SER A 470 39.58 -12.89 -24.34
C SER A 470 39.65 -11.47 -24.92
N ILE A 471 39.59 -11.34 -26.24
CA ILE A 471 39.52 -10.09 -26.99
C ILE A 471 38.41 -10.23 -28.03
N VAL A 472 37.45 -9.30 -28.04
CA VAL A 472 36.29 -9.33 -28.94
C VAL A 472 36.35 -8.12 -29.88
N PRO A 473 36.03 -8.26 -31.19
CA PRO A 473 35.90 -7.11 -32.11
C PRO A 473 34.97 -6.05 -31.53
N ALA A 474 35.34 -4.77 -31.64
CA ALA A 474 34.59 -3.72 -30.96
C ALA A 474 33.16 -3.58 -31.47
N GLU A 475 32.88 -3.90 -32.74
CA GLU A 475 31.51 -3.94 -33.28
C GLU A 475 30.64 -4.97 -32.56
N ASP A 476 31.08 -6.23 -32.46
CA ASP A 476 30.37 -7.33 -31.81
C ASP A 476 30.32 -7.25 -30.28
N ALA A 477 31.25 -6.50 -29.66
CA ALA A 477 31.43 -6.51 -28.21
C ALA A 477 30.20 -6.02 -27.42
N GLN A 478 29.72 -6.87 -26.51
CA GLN A 478 28.71 -6.61 -25.49
C GLN A 478 29.34 -6.76 -24.09
N ALA A 479 28.98 -5.88 -23.14
CA ALA A 479 29.56 -5.89 -21.80
C ALA A 479 29.02 -7.08 -20.97
N PHE A 480 29.92 -7.95 -20.48
CA PHE A 480 29.55 -9.03 -19.57
C PHE A 480 29.50 -8.51 -18.14
N THR A 481 28.33 -8.04 -17.72
CA THR A 481 28.11 -7.37 -16.42
C THR A 481 27.93 -8.32 -15.23
N GLN A 482 27.73 -9.62 -15.48
CA GLN A 482 27.52 -10.64 -14.44
C GLN A 482 28.80 -10.94 -13.65
N GLU A 483 28.68 -11.76 -12.61
CA GLU A 483 29.81 -12.48 -12.03
C GLU A 483 30.18 -13.68 -12.93
N GLY A 484 31.45 -14.09 -12.89
CA GLY A 484 31.94 -15.22 -13.69
C GLY A 484 33.31 -15.70 -13.22
N PHE A 485 34.11 -16.21 -14.14
CA PHE A 485 35.49 -16.65 -13.91
C PHE A 485 36.47 -15.77 -14.68
N LEU A 486 37.63 -15.47 -14.09
CA LEU A 486 38.64 -14.61 -14.72
C LEU A 486 39.34 -15.33 -15.87
N THR A 487 39.57 -14.62 -16.98
CA THR A 487 40.20 -15.19 -18.18
C THR A 487 41.72 -15.32 -18.04
N ALA A 488 42.38 -15.99 -18.98
CA ALA A 488 43.84 -16.15 -19.03
C ALA A 488 44.62 -14.81 -18.97
N ARG A 489 43.99 -13.71 -19.43
CA ARG A 489 44.54 -12.34 -19.36
C ARG A 489 44.79 -11.84 -17.92
N CYS A 490 44.29 -12.54 -16.91
CA CYS A 490 44.40 -12.16 -15.50
C CYS A 490 45.57 -12.82 -14.76
N TRP A 491 46.55 -13.38 -15.48
CA TRP A 491 47.78 -13.96 -14.90
C TRP A 491 47.48 -14.94 -13.75
N LYS A 492 48.02 -14.73 -12.55
CA LYS A 492 47.83 -15.61 -11.38
C LYS A 492 46.40 -15.69 -10.86
N TYR A 493 45.50 -14.81 -11.30
CA TYR A 493 44.08 -14.79 -10.90
C TYR A 493 43.15 -15.49 -11.91
N GLN A 494 43.69 -16.01 -13.02
CA GLN A 494 42.90 -16.73 -14.02
C GLN A 494 42.16 -17.94 -13.40
N GLY A 495 40.95 -18.23 -13.88
CA GLY A 495 40.11 -19.33 -13.40
C GLY A 495 39.48 -19.12 -12.02
N LEU A 496 39.84 -18.06 -11.27
CA LEU A 496 39.15 -17.69 -10.03
C LEU A 496 37.76 -17.13 -10.34
N ASN A 497 36.79 -17.38 -9.47
CA ASN A 497 35.50 -16.70 -9.53
C ASN A 497 35.64 -15.22 -9.12
N SER A 498 34.83 -14.35 -9.73
CA SER A 498 34.68 -12.92 -9.40
C SER A 498 34.81 -12.59 -7.91
N LYS A 499 34.08 -13.29 -7.03
CA LYS A 499 34.07 -12.96 -5.58
C LYS A 499 35.39 -13.22 -4.87
N ASP A 500 36.18 -14.19 -5.32
CA ASP A 500 37.45 -14.55 -4.68
C ASP A 500 38.64 -13.85 -5.34
N ALA A 501 38.58 -13.68 -6.66
CA ALA A 501 39.47 -12.77 -7.39
C ALA A 501 39.40 -11.34 -6.84
N ALA A 502 38.19 -10.81 -6.60
CA ALA A 502 37.98 -9.50 -5.98
C ALA A 502 38.73 -9.35 -4.64
N LYS A 503 38.59 -10.33 -3.74
CA LYS A 503 39.29 -10.33 -2.44
C LYS A 503 40.80 -10.35 -2.60
N GLN A 504 41.31 -11.22 -3.48
CA GLN A 504 42.75 -11.42 -3.63
C GLN A 504 43.44 -10.24 -4.32
N ILE A 505 42.83 -9.69 -5.38
CA ILE A 505 43.31 -8.48 -6.07
C ILE A 505 43.41 -7.30 -5.10
N VAL A 506 42.41 -7.12 -4.23
CA VAL A 506 42.39 -6.03 -3.25
C VAL A 506 43.40 -6.26 -2.12
N SER A 507 43.52 -7.49 -1.61
CA SER A 507 44.59 -7.91 -0.67
C SER A 507 45.99 -7.55 -1.19
N ASP A 508 46.28 -7.91 -2.43
CA ASP A 508 47.62 -7.79 -2.99
C ASP A 508 47.93 -6.33 -3.36
N LEU A 509 46.92 -5.55 -3.77
CA LEU A 509 47.02 -4.09 -3.88
C LEU A 509 47.22 -3.41 -2.51
N GLN A 510 46.60 -3.93 -1.45
CA GLN A 510 46.73 -3.38 -0.09
C GLN A 510 48.13 -3.59 0.49
N GLN A 511 48.74 -4.76 0.22
CA GLN A 511 50.14 -5.04 0.60
C GLN A 511 51.15 -4.04 0.00
N ILE A 512 50.85 -3.43 -1.15
CA ILE A 512 51.68 -2.40 -1.79
C ILE A 512 51.11 -0.97 -1.63
N GLY A 513 50.12 -0.76 -0.76
CA GLY A 513 49.51 0.56 -0.49
C GLY A 513 48.70 1.16 -1.65
N ARG A 514 48.35 0.35 -2.66
CA ARG A 514 47.65 0.77 -3.90
C ARG A 514 46.15 0.50 -3.90
N GLY A 515 45.62 -0.15 -2.87
CA GLY A 515 44.18 -0.28 -2.68
C GLY A 515 43.80 -0.59 -1.23
N GLU A 516 42.51 -0.44 -0.92
CA GLU A 516 41.91 -0.83 0.36
C GLU A 516 40.47 -1.32 0.14
N THR A 517 40.00 -2.27 0.96
CA THR A 517 38.58 -2.63 1.01
C THR A 517 37.77 -1.43 1.48
N ALA A 518 36.65 -1.17 0.82
CA ALA A 518 35.89 0.05 1.05
C ALA A 518 34.38 -0.18 0.92
N GLU A 519 33.59 0.59 1.67
CA GLU A 519 32.13 0.63 1.54
C GLU A 519 31.69 2.02 1.07
N SER A 520 31.06 2.08 -0.10
CA SER A 520 30.38 3.27 -0.58
C SER A 520 28.91 3.25 -0.18
N TRP A 521 28.33 4.44 -0.03
CA TRP A 521 26.96 4.65 0.42
C TRP A 521 26.31 5.76 -0.41
N ARG A 522 25.07 5.50 -0.85
CA ARG A 522 24.28 6.51 -1.58
C ARG A 522 23.73 7.59 -0.67
N LEU A 523 23.32 7.21 0.55
CA LEU A 523 22.79 8.13 1.57
C LEU A 523 23.76 9.29 1.82
N ARG A 524 23.22 10.51 1.89
CA ARG A 524 23.91 11.73 2.28
C ARG A 524 23.27 12.32 3.53
N ASP A 525 24.00 13.20 4.21
CA ASP A 525 23.46 13.93 5.35
C ASP A 525 22.35 14.89 4.91
N TRP A 526 21.32 15.03 5.75
CA TRP A 526 20.03 15.63 5.39
C TRP A 526 20.07 17.15 5.54
N LEU A 527 19.99 17.88 4.42
CA LEU A 527 19.97 19.34 4.39
C LEU A 527 18.61 19.87 4.84
N ILE A 528 18.56 20.52 6.01
CA ILE A 528 17.34 21.01 6.64
C ILE A 528 17.09 22.52 6.50
N SER A 529 18.14 23.34 6.31
CA SER A 529 18.02 24.79 6.05
C SER A 529 17.08 25.12 4.89
N ARG A 530 16.17 26.09 5.05
CA ARG A 530 15.34 26.68 3.99
C ARG A 530 15.30 28.20 4.16
N GLN A 531 15.50 28.94 3.06
CA GLN A 531 15.50 30.42 3.06
C GLN A 531 14.06 30.93 2.98
N ARG A 532 13.32 30.74 4.08
CA ARG A 532 11.88 30.93 4.16
C ARG A 532 11.41 31.52 5.48
N HIS A 533 10.18 32.02 5.45
CA HIS A 533 9.48 32.47 6.64
C HIS A 533 8.63 31.35 7.23
N TRP A 534 7.85 30.64 6.41
CA TRP A 534 6.85 29.72 6.93
C TRP A 534 7.43 28.33 7.27
N GLY A 535 8.28 28.28 8.30
CA GLY A 535 8.85 27.04 8.83
C GLY A 535 9.39 27.25 10.24
N THR A 536 9.70 26.15 10.96
CA THR A 536 10.28 26.19 12.30
C THR A 536 11.63 26.94 12.30
N PRO A 537 11.80 28.07 13.02
CA PRO A 537 13.08 28.79 13.04
C PRO A 537 14.21 27.96 13.64
N ILE A 538 15.42 28.04 13.08
CA ILE A 538 16.59 27.34 13.60
C ILE A 538 17.07 28.04 14.90
N PRO A 539 17.17 27.33 16.04
CA PRO A 539 17.43 27.93 17.37
C PRO A 539 18.92 28.21 17.61
N ILE A 540 19.56 28.94 16.68
CA ILE A 540 20.97 29.34 16.75
C ILE A 540 21.09 30.88 16.66
N ILE A 541 22.04 31.43 17.39
CA ILE A 541 22.43 32.84 17.38
C ILE A 541 23.88 32.95 16.91
N HIS A 542 24.11 33.72 15.85
CA HIS A 542 25.42 34.01 15.28
C HIS A 542 26.03 35.25 15.95
N CYS A 543 27.04 35.02 16.80
CA CYS A 543 27.82 36.05 17.47
C CYS A 543 29.20 36.19 16.82
N GLN A 544 29.66 37.43 16.57
CA GLN A 544 30.98 37.68 15.97
C GLN A 544 32.14 37.15 16.84
N SER A 545 32.01 37.16 18.17
CA SER A 545 33.06 36.72 19.10
C SER A 545 32.94 35.25 19.52
N CYS A 546 31.73 34.69 19.51
CA CYS A 546 31.48 33.32 20.01
C CYS A 546 31.16 32.29 18.91
N GLY A 547 30.98 32.72 17.65
CA GLY A 547 30.51 31.87 16.56
C GLY A 547 29.01 31.58 16.65
N PRO A 548 28.53 30.47 16.07
CA PRO A 548 27.17 30.00 16.30
C PRO A 548 27.02 29.50 17.75
N VAL A 549 26.00 29.99 18.45
CA VAL A 549 25.67 29.65 19.84
C VAL A 549 24.21 29.18 19.89
N PRO A 550 23.88 28.06 20.57
CA PRO A 550 22.50 27.63 20.72
C PRO A 550 21.68 28.62 21.55
N VAL A 551 20.39 28.75 21.21
CA VAL A 551 19.40 29.44 22.06
C VAL A 551 19.15 28.59 23.32
N PRO A 552 19.21 29.16 24.54
CA PRO A 552 18.88 28.44 25.76
C PRO A 552 17.48 27.83 25.75
N VAL A 553 17.31 26.67 26.39
CA VAL A 553 16.06 25.89 26.35
C VAL A 553 14.89 26.62 27.00
N ASP A 554 15.18 27.44 28.02
CA ASP A 554 14.25 28.35 28.70
C ASP A 554 13.84 29.58 27.85
N GLN A 555 14.51 29.81 26.72
CA GLN A 555 14.20 30.88 25.75
C GLN A 555 13.50 30.34 24.49
N LEU A 556 13.06 29.07 24.50
CA LEU A 556 12.25 28.49 23.43
C LEU A 556 10.73 28.67 23.69
N PRO A 557 9.90 28.86 22.65
CA PRO A 557 10.26 28.90 21.22
C PRO A 557 10.90 30.21 20.77
N VAL A 558 11.83 30.12 19.83
CA VAL A 558 12.09 31.23 18.91
C VAL A 558 10.90 31.32 17.96
N THR A 559 9.99 32.25 18.22
CA THR A 559 8.76 32.43 17.45
C THR A 559 9.00 33.14 16.11
N LEU A 560 8.14 32.89 15.12
CA LEU A 560 8.15 33.64 13.86
C LEU A 560 7.58 35.07 14.03
N PRO A 561 8.18 36.09 13.39
CA PRO A 561 7.57 37.40 13.24
C PRO A 561 6.42 37.35 12.21
N LYS A 562 5.57 38.39 12.16
CA LYS A 562 4.58 38.53 11.09
C LYS A 562 5.23 38.96 9.77
N VAL A 563 4.57 38.66 8.65
CA VAL A 563 4.97 39.10 7.31
C VAL A 563 4.01 40.17 6.81
N GLU A 564 4.54 41.34 6.48
CA GLU A 564 3.75 42.50 6.07
C GLU A 564 4.26 43.14 4.76
N GLY A 565 3.47 44.07 4.22
CA GLY A 565 3.85 44.89 3.07
C GLY A 565 4.05 44.10 1.77
N ASP A 566 5.16 44.35 1.08
CA ASP A 566 5.42 43.81 -0.26
C ASP A 566 5.76 42.31 -0.27
N TRP A 567 6.08 41.72 0.89
CA TRP A 567 6.25 40.27 1.02
C TRP A 567 4.93 39.52 0.73
N LEU A 568 3.80 40.02 1.25
CA LEU A 568 2.47 39.49 0.92
C LEU A 568 2.07 39.74 -0.56
N LYS A 569 2.76 40.66 -1.26
CA LYS A 569 2.58 40.94 -2.70
C LYS A 569 3.52 40.11 -3.60
N GLY A 570 4.15 39.06 -3.08
CA GLY A 570 4.97 38.14 -3.86
C GLY A 570 6.44 38.53 -4.05
N LYS A 571 6.98 39.46 -3.25
CA LYS A 571 8.43 39.74 -3.20
C LYS A 571 9.20 38.45 -2.90
N LYS A 572 10.08 38.04 -3.82
CA LYS A 572 10.86 36.79 -3.70
C LYS A 572 12.15 36.98 -2.91
N GLY A 573 12.36 36.16 -1.88
CA GLY A 573 13.52 36.15 -0.99
C GLY A 573 13.15 35.55 0.37
N ASN A 574 13.99 35.70 1.39
CA ASN A 574 13.66 35.33 2.76
C ASN A 574 13.16 36.57 3.55
N PRO A 575 11.92 36.59 4.06
CA PRO A 575 11.42 37.72 4.86
C PRO A 575 12.23 37.98 6.14
N LEU A 576 12.77 36.94 6.78
CA LEU A 576 13.47 37.02 8.07
C LEU A 576 14.76 37.84 8.00
N GLU A 577 15.41 37.89 6.83
CA GLU A 577 16.58 38.75 6.57
C GLU A 577 16.27 40.26 6.68
N SER A 578 14.99 40.64 6.59
CA SER A 578 14.52 42.03 6.69
C SER A 578 13.74 42.34 7.97
N ALA A 579 13.59 41.37 8.87
CA ALA A 579 12.85 41.51 10.12
C ALA A 579 13.77 42.05 11.23
N GLU A 580 14.25 43.29 11.10
CA GLU A 580 15.36 43.85 11.90
C GLU A 580 15.20 43.71 13.42
N GLU A 581 13.99 43.91 13.96
CA GLU A 581 13.65 43.79 15.39
C GLU A 581 13.68 42.32 15.90
N TRP A 582 13.44 41.36 15.01
CA TRP A 582 13.49 39.92 15.33
C TRP A 582 14.89 39.36 15.14
N LEU A 583 15.58 39.81 14.08
CA LEU A 583 16.89 39.36 13.66
C LEU A 583 17.97 39.70 14.69
N HIS A 584 17.95 40.92 15.23
CA HIS A 584 18.94 41.36 16.21
C HIS A 584 18.61 40.89 17.62
N THR A 585 19.62 40.38 18.32
CA THR A 585 19.48 39.82 19.67
C THR A 585 20.82 39.87 20.40
N GLU A 586 20.83 39.68 21.71
CA GLU A 586 22.05 39.49 22.49
C GLU A 586 22.56 38.04 22.37
N CYS A 587 23.87 37.85 22.48
CA CYS A 587 24.49 36.53 22.51
C CYS A 587 24.33 35.91 23.92
N PRO A 588 23.66 34.75 24.08
CA PRO A 588 23.41 34.15 25.39
C PRO A 588 24.69 33.65 26.10
N ARG A 589 25.84 33.65 25.41
CA ARG A 589 27.15 33.29 25.97
C ARG A 589 27.99 34.48 26.46
N CYS A 590 27.73 35.70 25.98
CA CYS A 590 28.60 36.86 26.29
C CYS A 590 27.90 38.22 26.41
N GLY A 591 26.58 38.32 26.20
CA GLY A 591 25.81 39.58 26.20
C GLY A 591 26.10 40.52 25.02
N GLY A 592 27.12 40.24 24.20
CA GLY A 592 27.44 41.06 23.03
C GLY A 592 26.39 40.95 21.92
N PRO A 593 26.29 41.95 21.03
CA PRO A 593 25.31 41.97 19.94
C PRO A 593 25.52 40.80 18.97
N ALA A 594 24.42 40.21 18.53
CA ALA A 594 24.38 39.03 17.67
C ALA A 594 23.15 39.07 16.75
N LYS A 595 23.05 38.08 15.85
CA LYS A 595 21.89 37.88 14.97
C LYS A 595 21.34 36.45 15.11
N ARG A 596 20.02 36.27 15.05
CA ARG A 596 19.41 34.94 14.91
C ARG A 596 19.79 34.32 13.56
N ASP A 597 19.76 32.99 13.48
CA ASP A 597 19.75 32.31 12.18
C ASP A 597 18.45 32.66 11.42
N THR A 598 18.56 32.96 10.13
CA THR A 598 17.43 33.33 9.27
C THR A 598 16.89 32.15 8.47
N ASP A 599 17.56 30.99 8.46
CA ASP A 599 16.99 29.78 7.86
C ASP A 599 15.93 29.16 8.79
N THR A 600 14.84 28.69 8.20
CA THR A 600 13.88 27.80 8.84
C THR A 600 14.19 26.34 8.51
N MET A 601 13.71 25.40 9.31
CA MET A 601 13.79 23.97 9.02
C MET A 601 12.79 23.55 7.94
N ASP A 602 13.11 22.50 7.19
CA ASP A 602 12.16 21.83 6.29
C ASP A 602 11.01 21.16 7.06
N THR A 603 9.79 21.23 6.53
CA THR A 603 8.57 20.63 7.10
C THR A 603 8.72 19.13 7.42
N PHE A 604 9.59 18.42 6.72
CA PHE A 604 9.89 17.03 7.03
C PHE A 604 10.49 16.84 8.43
N VAL A 605 11.17 17.85 9.00
CA VAL A 605 11.65 17.82 10.39
C VAL A 605 10.48 17.75 11.36
N ASP A 606 9.45 18.59 11.18
CA ASP A 606 8.25 18.52 12.01
C ASP A 606 7.48 17.20 11.81
N SER A 607 7.38 16.72 10.57
CA SER A 607 6.76 15.42 10.25
C SER A 607 7.54 14.20 10.80
N SER A 608 8.80 14.36 11.22
CA SER A 608 9.66 13.22 11.59
C SER A 608 9.42 12.68 13.01
N TRP A 609 8.67 13.42 13.84
CA TRP A 609 8.46 13.05 15.25
C TRP A 609 7.01 13.28 15.76
N TYR A 610 6.11 13.86 14.95
CA TYR A 610 4.74 14.23 15.36
C TYR A 610 3.91 13.08 15.98
N TYR A 611 4.16 11.84 15.57
CA TYR A 611 3.52 10.63 16.12
C TYR A 611 3.91 10.34 17.58
N LEU A 612 5.06 10.84 18.05
CA LEU A 612 5.38 10.83 19.47
C LEU A 612 4.66 11.97 20.22
N ARG A 613 4.48 13.14 19.60
CA ARG A 613 3.80 14.28 20.24
C ARG A 613 2.33 13.98 20.56
N TYR A 614 1.63 13.22 19.73
CA TYR A 614 0.24 12.81 20.01
C TYR A 614 0.08 11.94 21.28
N LEU A 615 1.15 11.33 21.78
CA LEU A 615 1.11 10.54 23.01
C LEU A 615 0.89 11.45 24.23
N ASP A 616 1.42 12.67 24.19
CA ASP A 616 1.36 13.65 25.26
C ASP A 616 1.40 15.11 24.71
N PRO A 617 0.32 15.54 24.02
CA PRO A 617 0.32 16.77 23.22
C PRO A 617 0.25 18.06 24.04
N ALA A 618 -0.19 17.95 25.31
CA ALA A 618 -0.30 19.06 26.25
C ALA A 618 1.00 19.33 27.05
N ASN A 619 2.04 18.51 26.88
CA ASN A 619 3.26 18.62 27.70
C ASN A 619 4.07 19.88 27.34
N GLU A 620 4.08 20.85 28.25
CA GLU A 620 4.83 22.09 28.05
C GLU A 620 6.34 21.90 28.27
N ASP A 621 6.74 21.03 29.18
CA ASP A 621 8.12 20.88 29.66
C ASP A 621 8.98 19.97 28.78
N LEU A 622 8.41 18.96 28.13
CA LEU A 622 9.09 17.95 27.31
C LEU A 622 8.36 17.69 25.97
N PRO A 623 9.06 17.17 24.94
CA PRO A 623 8.41 16.79 23.67
C PRO A 623 7.29 15.77 23.85
N PHE A 624 7.42 14.86 24.82
CA PHE A 624 6.39 13.92 25.31
C PHE A 624 6.87 13.33 26.65
N SER A 625 5.95 12.84 27.51
CA SER A 625 6.31 12.13 28.74
C SER A 625 7.02 10.80 28.42
N PRO A 626 8.18 10.50 29.02
CA PRO A 626 8.94 9.27 28.72
C PRO A 626 8.17 7.97 29.02
N SER A 627 7.25 8.00 29.99
CA SER A 627 6.36 6.88 30.35
C SER A 627 5.24 6.60 29.31
N THR A 628 5.03 7.49 28.35
CA THR A 628 4.06 7.31 27.26
C THR A 628 4.70 6.83 25.96
N ALA A 629 6.03 6.91 25.86
CA ALA A 629 6.81 6.71 24.65
C ALA A 629 6.64 5.29 24.08
N ARG A 630 6.09 5.19 22.86
CA ARG A 630 5.80 3.92 22.18
C ARG A 630 5.78 4.11 20.66
N PRO A 631 6.01 3.04 19.86
CA PRO A 631 5.75 3.08 18.43
C PRO A 631 4.25 3.16 18.13
N VAL A 632 3.93 3.50 16.88
CA VAL A 632 2.61 3.31 16.28
C VAL A 632 2.44 1.82 15.95
N ASP A 633 1.26 1.25 16.24
CA ASP A 633 0.96 -0.14 15.89
C ASP A 633 0.62 -0.28 14.41
N ILE A 634 -0.25 0.58 13.88
CA ILE A 634 -0.60 0.60 12.45
C ILE A 634 -0.51 2.02 11.91
N TYR A 635 0.39 2.22 10.94
CA TYR A 635 0.57 3.49 10.24
C TYR A 635 0.02 3.42 8.81
N VAL A 636 -0.94 4.28 8.47
CA VAL A 636 -1.65 4.29 7.19
C VAL A 636 -1.24 5.51 6.36
N GLY A 637 -0.79 5.30 5.12
CA GLY A 637 -0.15 6.37 4.35
C GLY A 637 -0.03 6.14 2.84
N GLY A 638 0.48 7.14 2.13
CA GLY A 638 0.75 7.07 0.69
C GLY A 638 2.15 6.54 0.37
N VAL A 639 2.27 5.71 -0.67
CA VAL A 639 3.55 5.12 -1.10
C VAL A 639 4.57 6.16 -1.61
N GLU A 640 4.13 7.37 -1.95
CA GLU A 640 5.05 8.49 -2.27
C GLU A 640 5.97 8.88 -1.10
N HIS A 641 5.57 8.60 0.15
CA HIS A 641 6.35 8.88 1.35
C HIS A 641 7.34 7.76 1.72
N ALA A 642 7.42 6.68 0.92
CA ALA A 642 8.21 5.48 1.17
C ALA A 642 9.70 5.74 1.49
N ILE A 643 10.28 6.77 0.88
CA ILE A 643 11.66 7.21 1.14
C ILE A 643 11.65 8.36 2.14
N LEU A 644 11.33 9.59 1.71
CA LEU A 644 11.49 10.84 2.47
C LEU A 644 11.01 10.76 3.94
N HIS A 645 9.70 10.88 4.16
CA HIS A 645 9.14 10.98 5.50
C HIS A 645 9.42 9.72 6.34
N LEU A 646 9.27 8.51 5.77
CA LEU A 646 9.50 7.29 6.53
C LEU A 646 10.97 7.15 6.97
N LEU A 647 11.94 7.45 6.11
CA LEU A 647 13.36 7.35 6.47
C LEU A 647 13.75 8.38 7.53
N TYR A 648 13.23 9.61 7.43
CA TYR A 648 13.47 10.65 8.43
C TYR A 648 12.79 10.34 9.77
N ALA A 649 11.59 9.79 9.76
CA ALA A 649 10.91 9.32 10.97
C ALA A 649 11.70 8.19 11.65
N ARG A 650 12.18 7.19 10.89
CA ARG A 650 13.03 6.11 11.42
C ARG A 650 14.34 6.66 12.02
N PHE A 651 14.98 7.62 11.37
CA PHE A 651 16.19 8.27 11.89
C PHE A 651 15.94 9.01 13.21
N ILE A 652 14.92 9.86 13.27
CA ILE A 652 14.64 10.66 14.47
C ILE A 652 14.12 9.78 15.61
N TYR A 653 13.35 8.72 15.32
CA TYR A 653 12.98 7.72 16.34
C TYR A 653 14.21 7.03 16.93
N LYS A 654 15.14 6.53 16.08
CA LYS A 654 16.39 5.88 16.55
C LYS A 654 17.29 6.84 17.33
N PHE A 655 17.30 8.13 17.00
CA PHE A 655 18.00 9.15 17.78
C PHE A 655 17.34 9.39 19.15
N LEU A 656 16.02 9.62 19.18
CA LEU A 656 15.30 9.89 20.44
C LEU A 656 15.29 8.66 21.37
N ALA A 657 15.27 7.45 20.82
CA ALA A 657 15.42 6.18 21.55
C ALA A 657 16.80 6.02 22.24
N GLN A 658 17.80 6.82 21.88
CA GLN A 658 19.11 6.89 22.54
C GLN A 658 19.19 8.04 23.58
N SER A 659 18.05 8.65 23.92
CA SER A 659 17.94 9.76 24.89
C SER A 659 17.08 9.38 26.10
N GLU A 660 17.13 10.22 27.14
CA GLU A 660 16.37 10.06 28.38
C GLU A 660 14.83 10.08 28.17
N LEU A 661 14.36 10.45 26.97
CA LEU A 661 12.96 10.34 26.58
C LEU A 661 12.47 8.88 26.37
N PHE A 662 13.38 7.90 26.32
CA PHE A 662 13.07 6.47 26.25
C PHE A 662 13.86 5.68 27.32
N PRO A 663 13.51 5.81 28.61
CA PRO A 663 14.33 5.29 29.71
C PRO A 663 14.53 3.78 29.67
N GLU A 664 13.52 2.99 29.30
CA GLU A 664 13.63 1.52 29.21
C GLU A 664 14.67 1.08 28.16
N ILE A 665 14.78 1.82 27.05
CA ILE A 665 15.74 1.59 25.98
C ILE A 665 17.13 2.08 26.40
N ALA A 666 17.21 3.27 26.99
CA ALA A 666 18.46 3.90 27.40
C ALA A 666 19.18 3.16 28.56
N HIS A 667 18.44 2.56 29.50
CA HIS A 667 19.02 1.87 30.66
C HIS A 667 19.34 0.38 30.40
N SER A 668 18.64 -0.27 29.47
CA SER A 668 18.84 -1.72 29.21
C SER A 668 20.04 -2.01 28.32
N GLY A 669 20.42 -1.10 27.41
CA GLY A 669 21.52 -1.26 26.44
C GLY A 669 21.29 -2.33 25.37
N ALA A 670 20.28 -3.18 25.54
CA ALA A 670 19.89 -4.25 24.63
C ALA A 670 18.38 -4.19 24.38
N VAL A 671 17.99 -3.52 23.29
CA VAL A 671 16.58 -3.46 22.87
C VAL A 671 16.17 -4.81 22.32
N ALA A 672 15.15 -5.45 22.90
CA ALA A 672 14.70 -6.80 22.51
C ALA A 672 14.17 -6.89 21.06
N ALA A 673 13.81 -5.75 20.47
CA ALA A 673 13.55 -5.57 19.04
C ALA A 673 14.10 -4.19 18.59
N PRO A 674 14.44 -3.98 17.31
CA PRO A 674 14.97 -2.71 16.85
C PRO A 674 14.04 -1.51 17.13
N ALA A 675 14.63 -0.35 17.45
CA ALA A 675 13.88 0.88 17.64
C ALA A 675 13.35 1.39 16.30
N GLU A 676 12.08 1.12 16.01
CA GLU A 676 11.36 1.57 14.81
C GLU A 676 10.03 2.26 15.19
N PRO A 677 9.63 3.35 14.51
CA PRO A 677 8.48 4.16 14.91
C PRO A 677 7.12 3.56 14.52
N PHE A 678 7.07 2.67 13.53
CA PHE A 678 5.82 2.11 12.99
C PHE A 678 5.97 0.59 12.88
N ARG A 679 5.17 -0.18 13.63
CA ARG A 679 5.18 -1.65 13.60
C ARG A 679 4.67 -2.16 12.25
N THR A 680 3.41 -1.89 11.93
CA THR A 680 2.79 -2.23 10.64
C THR A 680 2.62 -0.99 9.77
N LEU A 681 2.96 -1.09 8.48
CA LEU A 681 2.81 0.00 7.50
C LEU A 681 1.80 -0.39 6.41
N LEU A 682 0.69 0.35 6.32
CA LEU A 682 -0.33 0.17 5.29
C LEU A 682 -0.22 1.29 4.24
N THR A 683 0.51 1.03 3.16
CA THR A 683 0.57 1.94 2.01
C THR A 683 -0.67 1.79 1.13
N GLN A 684 -1.50 2.83 1.04
CA GLN A 684 -2.58 2.88 0.06
C GLN A 684 -2.05 3.17 -1.36
N GLY A 685 -2.72 2.61 -2.37
CA GLY A 685 -2.59 3.02 -3.76
C GLY A 685 -3.26 4.36 -4.03
N MET A 686 -2.83 5.02 -5.10
CA MET A 686 -3.30 6.38 -5.42
C MET A 686 -4.79 6.41 -5.76
N VAL A 687 -5.48 7.47 -5.31
CA VAL A 687 -6.81 7.80 -5.86
C VAL A 687 -6.64 8.65 -7.10
N HIS A 688 -7.21 8.18 -8.20
CA HIS A 688 -7.19 8.82 -9.51
C HIS A 688 -8.52 9.52 -9.80
N GLY A 689 -8.44 10.76 -10.28
CA GLY A 689 -9.58 11.52 -10.77
C GLY A 689 -9.71 11.41 -12.28
N LYS A 690 -10.95 11.37 -12.78
CA LYS A 690 -11.23 11.52 -14.21
C LYS A 690 -10.76 12.90 -14.66
N THR A 691 -9.83 12.92 -15.61
CA THR A 691 -9.06 14.09 -16.01
C THR A 691 -9.31 14.40 -17.46
N TYR A 692 -9.44 15.69 -17.78
CA TYR A 692 -9.78 16.18 -19.10
C TYR A 692 -8.62 17.01 -19.65
N THR A 693 -8.12 16.68 -20.84
CA THR A 693 -7.10 17.48 -21.52
C THR A 693 -7.54 17.90 -22.93
N GLU A 694 -7.09 19.08 -23.33
CA GLU A 694 -7.35 19.66 -24.64
C GLU A 694 -6.53 18.92 -25.73
N PRO A 695 -7.17 18.28 -26.74
CA PRO A 695 -6.47 17.31 -27.59
C PRO A 695 -5.31 17.83 -28.43
N SER A 696 -5.26 19.13 -28.71
CA SER A 696 -4.22 19.79 -29.50
C SER A 696 -3.05 20.34 -28.68
N THR A 697 -3.24 20.58 -27.39
CA THR A 697 -2.24 21.25 -26.51
C THR A 697 -1.78 20.37 -25.35
N GLY A 698 -2.54 19.32 -24.99
CA GLY A 698 -2.33 18.52 -23.78
C GLY A 698 -2.69 19.25 -22.48
N ARG A 699 -3.17 20.51 -22.56
CA ARG A 699 -3.51 21.35 -21.40
C ARG A 699 -4.64 20.73 -20.59
N PHE A 700 -4.51 20.70 -19.27
CA PHE A 700 -5.60 20.33 -18.35
C PHE A 700 -6.74 21.35 -18.41
N LEU A 701 -7.96 20.85 -18.53
CA LEU A 701 -9.19 21.63 -18.62
C LEU A 701 -9.80 21.81 -17.22
N LEU A 702 -10.26 23.02 -16.93
CA LEU A 702 -11.04 23.31 -15.73
C LEU A 702 -12.42 22.62 -15.81
N PRO A 703 -13.04 22.19 -14.68
CA PRO A 703 -14.42 21.71 -14.66
C PRO A 703 -15.44 22.71 -15.23
N SER A 704 -15.13 24.01 -15.22
CA SER A 704 -15.91 25.06 -15.87
C SER A 704 -15.82 25.02 -17.40
N GLU A 705 -14.73 24.52 -17.98
CA GLU A 705 -14.51 24.41 -19.44
C GLU A 705 -15.15 23.15 -20.07
N VAL A 706 -15.47 22.12 -19.28
CA VAL A 706 -16.01 20.85 -19.79
C VAL A 706 -17.53 20.80 -19.70
N ASP A 707 -18.21 20.40 -20.77
CA ASP A 707 -19.62 20.03 -20.78
C ASP A 707 -19.78 18.53 -20.51
N LEU A 708 -20.59 18.21 -19.49
CA LEU A 708 -20.89 16.85 -19.03
C LEU A 708 -22.40 16.53 -19.12
N THR A 709 -23.18 17.31 -19.88
CA THR A 709 -24.61 17.01 -20.16
C THR A 709 -24.81 15.64 -20.82
N ASN A 710 -23.81 15.17 -21.58
CA ASN A 710 -23.65 13.77 -21.94
C ASN A 710 -22.31 13.23 -21.38
N PRO A 711 -22.32 12.50 -20.25
CA PRO A 711 -21.10 11.96 -19.63
C PRO A 711 -20.35 10.91 -20.49
N GLU A 712 -21.01 10.26 -21.45
CA GLU A 712 -20.36 9.32 -22.38
C GLU A 712 -19.65 10.02 -23.53
N LYS A 713 -20.06 11.26 -23.85
CA LYS A 713 -19.44 12.10 -24.89
C LYS A 713 -19.27 13.54 -24.40
N PRO A 714 -18.30 13.80 -23.51
CA PRO A 714 -17.99 15.15 -23.05
C PRO A 714 -17.56 16.04 -24.22
N LEU A 715 -17.74 17.35 -24.06
CA LEU A 715 -17.31 18.38 -25.01
C LEU A 715 -16.57 19.51 -24.27
N ILE A 716 -15.68 20.21 -24.95
CA ILE A 716 -15.14 21.48 -24.47
C ILE A 716 -16.20 22.56 -24.76
N LYS A 717 -16.65 23.30 -23.73
CA LYS A 717 -17.74 24.29 -23.84
C LYS A 717 -17.41 25.35 -24.90
N GLY A 718 -18.43 25.74 -25.67
CA GLY A 718 -18.26 26.65 -26.82
C GLY A 718 -17.68 25.99 -28.07
N THR A 719 -17.36 24.70 -28.04
CA THR A 719 -16.82 23.94 -29.19
C THR A 719 -17.70 22.74 -29.55
N GLN A 720 -17.27 21.94 -30.52
CA GLN A 720 -17.78 20.57 -30.78
C GLN A 720 -16.67 19.51 -30.63
N ILE A 721 -15.60 19.85 -29.89
CA ILE A 721 -14.43 19.00 -29.67
C ILE A 721 -14.64 18.20 -28.37
N THR A 722 -14.49 16.88 -28.45
CA THR A 722 -14.43 16.03 -27.25
C THR A 722 -13.00 16.09 -26.68
N PRO A 723 -12.82 16.38 -25.37
CA PRO A 723 -11.50 16.36 -24.75
C PRO A 723 -10.94 14.94 -24.66
N ASN A 724 -9.61 14.82 -24.54
CA ASN A 724 -8.98 13.58 -24.11
C ASN A 724 -9.39 13.29 -22.66
N VAL A 725 -9.67 12.02 -22.34
CA VAL A 725 -10.12 11.60 -21.00
C VAL A 725 -9.21 10.49 -20.49
N SER A 726 -8.55 10.71 -19.34
CA SER A 726 -7.75 9.71 -18.63
C SER A 726 -8.13 9.66 -17.14
N PHE A 727 -7.60 8.68 -16.41
CA PHE A 727 -7.63 8.65 -14.95
C PHE A 727 -6.21 8.90 -14.42
N GLU A 728 -6.07 9.94 -13.61
CA GLU A 728 -4.78 10.47 -13.16
C GLU A 728 -4.79 10.72 -11.66
N LYS A 729 -3.64 10.59 -10.98
CA LYS A 729 -3.47 11.05 -9.59
C LYS A 729 -4.13 12.41 -9.37
N MET A 730 -5.03 12.49 -8.38
CA MET A 730 -5.73 13.74 -8.06
C MET A 730 -4.73 14.84 -7.66
N SER A 731 -4.84 16.02 -8.29
CA SER A 731 -4.07 17.21 -7.93
C SER A 731 -4.82 18.50 -8.24
N LYS A 732 -4.39 19.60 -7.60
CA LYS A 732 -4.90 20.95 -7.90
C LYS A 732 -4.55 21.39 -9.32
N SER A 733 -3.38 20.98 -9.84
CA SER A 733 -2.86 21.33 -11.17
C SER A 733 -3.49 20.55 -12.34
N LYS A 734 -4.04 19.36 -12.09
CA LYS A 734 -4.81 18.58 -13.08
C LYS A 734 -6.31 18.88 -13.05
N HIS A 735 -6.75 19.73 -12.11
CA HIS A 735 -8.14 20.13 -11.88
C HIS A 735 -9.15 18.96 -11.73
N ASN A 736 -8.64 17.78 -11.33
CA ASN A 736 -9.34 16.50 -11.27
C ASN A 736 -9.65 16.02 -9.84
N GLY A 737 -9.27 16.82 -8.83
CA GLY A 737 -9.53 16.51 -7.42
C GLY A 737 -11.01 16.70 -7.07
N VAL A 738 -11.67 15.64 -6.60
CA VAL A 738 -13.06 15.68 -6.13
C VAL A 738 -13.09 15.94 -4.62
N ASP A 739 -13.84 16.95 -4.18
CA ASP A 739 -14.08 17.26 -2.77
C ASP A 739 -15.01 16.21 -2.15
N PRO A 740 -14.67 15.58 -1.00
CA PRO A 740 -15.53 14.57 -0.38
C PRO A 740 -16.92 15.11 0.00
N THR A 741 -17.03 16.40 0.36
CA THR A 741 -18.28 16.94 0.92
C THR A 741 -19.40 17.06 -0.09
N THR A 742 -19.11 17.27 -1.38
CA THR A 742 -20.13 17.28 -2.44
C THR A 742 -20.70 15.89 -2.68
N CYS A 743 -19.88 14.85 -2.51
CA CYS A 743 -20.31 13.45 -2.55
C CYS A 743 -21.13 13.07 -1.31
N VAL A 744 -20.65 13.41 -0.11
CA VAL A 744 -21.36 13.18 1.16
C VAL A 744 -22.73 13.89 1.16
N ALA A 745 -22.81 15.15 0.76
CA ALA A 745 -24.07 15.90 0.71
C ALA A 745 -25.10 15.38 -0.31
N LYS A 746 -24.69 14.44 -1.18
CA LYS A 746 -25.51 13.85 -2.26
C LYS A 746 -25.91 12.39 -1.97
N TYR A 747 -25.03 11.62 -1.33
CA TYR A 747 -25.21 10.16 -1.11
C TYR A 747 -25.19 9.71 0.35
N GLY A 748 -24.75 10.58 1.27
CA GLY A 748 -24.47 10.25 2.66
C GLY A 748 -23.02 9.81 2.91
N ALA A 749 -22.57 10.03 4.14
CA ALA A 749 -21.20 9.79 4.57
C ALA A 749 -20.83 8.31 4.49
N ASP A 750 -21.65 7.44 5.08
CA ASP A 750 -21.46 6.00 5.08
C ASP A 750 -21.44 5.38 3.68
N ALA A 751 -22.25 5.90 2.74
CA ALA A 751 -22.27 5.39 1.37
C ALA A 751 -21.00 5.77 0.61
N THR A 752 -20.49 6.98 0.85
CA THR A 752 -19.20 7.43 0.30
C THR A 752 -18.04 6.62 0.87
N ARG A 753 -18.02 6.40 2.20
CA ARG A 753 -17.01 5.58 2.91
C ARG A 753 -16.97 4.14 2.37
N ALA A 754 -18.11 3.46 2.34
CA ALA A 754 -18.19 2.07 1.87
C ALA A 754 -17.82 1.94 0.38
N HIS A 755 -18.16 2.92 -0.47
CA HIS A 755 -17.71 2.93 -1.87
C HIS A 755 -16.19 3.10 -2.01
N VAL A 756 -15.58 4.00 -1.23
CA VAL A 756 -14.12 4.21 -1.23
C VAL A 756 -13.34 2.97 -0.81
N LEU A 757 -13.88 2.15 0.11
CA LEU A 757 -13.30 0.86 0.49
C LEU A 757 -13.56 -0.24 -0.55
N PHE A 758 -14.74 -0.25 -1.18
CA PHE A 758 -15.12 -1.29 -2.14
C PHE A 758 -14.45 -1.15 -3.51
N ALA A 759 -14.17 0.08 -3.95
CA ALA A 759 -13.76 0.37 -5.33
C ALA A 759 -12.42 -0.27 -5.75
N ALA A 760 -11.48 -0.46 -4.83
CA ALA A 760 -10.21 -1.14 -5.06
C ALA A 760 -9.58 -1.65 -3.74
N PRO A 761 -8.84 -2.78 -3.73
CA PRO A 761 -8.00 -3.20 -2.60
C PRO A 761 -7.03 -2.09 -2.18
N VAL A 762 -6.62 -2.05 -0.91
CA VAL A 762 -5.92 -0.87 -0.35
C VAL A 762 -4.66 -0.50 -1.13
N SER A 763 -3.84 -1.48 -1.54
CA SER A 763 -2.60 -1.28 -2.32
C SER A 763 -2.82 -0.69 -3.71
N GLU A 764 -3.99 -0.94 -4.29
CA GLU A 764 -4.25 -0.70 -5.70
C GLU A 764 -4.73 0.72 -5.99
N VAL A 765 -4.50 1.17 -7.23
CA VAL A 765 -5.01 2.46 -7.72
C VAL A 765 -6.54 2.43 -7.74
N LEU A 766 -7.15 3.49 -7.19
CA LEU A 766 -8.61 3.65 -7.14
C LEU A 766 -9.02 4.73 -8.14
N ASP A 767 -9.51 4.31 -9.30
CA ASP A 767 -10.14 5.19 -10.29
C ASP A 767 -11.52 5.67 -9.76
N TRP A 768 -11.58 6.93 -9.33
CA TRP A 768 -12.76 7.47 -8.67
C TRP A 768 -13.93 7.66 -9.64
N ASP A 769 -14.92 6.80 -9.51
CA ASP A 769 -16.17 6.83 -10.25
C ASP A 769 -17.37 6.90 -9.31
N GLU A 770 -17.86 8.13 -9.12
CA GLU A 770 -19.01 8.48 -8.30
C GLU A 770 -20.30 7.77 -8.75
N THR A 771 -20.44 7.43 -10.03
CA THR A 771 -21.68 6.83 -10.56
C THR A 771 -21.97 5.44 -9.98
N LYS A 772 -20.95 4.76 -9.45
CA LYS A 772 -21.03 3.43 -8.86
C LYS A 772 -21.56 3.42 -7.42
N ILE A 773 -21.62 4.57 -6.72
CA ILE A 773 -22.12 4.68 -5.33
C ILE A 773 -23.57 4.17 -5.21
N VAL A 774 -24.36 4.28 -6.27
CA VAL A 774 -25.73 3.76 -6.37
C VAL A 774 -25.82 2.25 -6.09
N GLY A 775 -24.73 1.49 -6.26
CA GLY A 775 -24.62 0.09 -5.82
C GLY A 775 -24.67 -0.06 -4.30
N ILE A 776 -23.96 0.81 -3.57
CA ILE A 776 -23.94 0.86 -2.10
C ILE A 776 -25.29 1.33 -1.56
N GLU A 777 -25.88 2.40 -2.11
CA GLU A 777 -27.22 2.88 -1.72
C GLU A 777 -28.26 1.75 -1.81
N ARG A 778 -28.23 0.96 -2.89
CA ARG A 778 -29.14 -0.18 -3.08
C ARG A 778 -28.89 -1.31 -2.10
N TRP A 779 -27.66 -1.51 -1.64
CA TRP A 779 -27.34 -2.49 -0.59
C TRP A 779 -27.80 -1.99 0.79
N PHE A 780 -27.50 -0.75 1.14
CA PHE A 780 -27.97 -0.12 2.38
C PHE A 780 -29.51 -0.09 2.47
N ALA A 781 -30.21 0.16 1.36
CA ALA A 781 -31.67 0.05 1.30
C ALA A 781 -32.19 -1.39 1.52
N ARG A 782 -31.42 -2.43 1.15
CA ARG A 782 -31.75 -3.83 1.49
C ARG A 782 -31.46 -4.12 2.97
N LEU A 783 -30.34 -3.66 3.51
CA LEU A 783 -30.01 -3.79 4.94
C LEU A 783 -31.10 -3.14 5.82
N TRP A 784 -31.49 -1.91 5.50
CA TRP A 784 -32.57 -1.18 6.18
C TRP A 784 -33.91 -1.92 6.13
N LYS A 785 -34.19 -2.66 5.05
CA LYS A 785 -35.34 -3.55 5.00
C LYS A 785 -35.15 -4.76 5.91
N VAL A 786 -34.02 -5.49 5.83
CA VAL A 786 -33.74 -6.65 6.70
C VAL A 786 -33.89 -6.29 8.18
N VAL A 787 -33.42 -5.12 8.60
CA VAL A 787 -33.54 -4.66 10.00
C VAL A 787 -34.97 -4.33 10.39
N GLN A 788 -35.77 -3.69 9.52
CA GLN A 788 -37.19 -3.43 9.80
C GLN A 788 -38.03 -4.70 9.83
N ASP A 789 -37.84 -5.60 8.85
CA ASP A 789 -38.51 -6.89 8.79
C ASP A 789 -38.16 -7.74 10.03
N ALA A 790 -36.87 -7.78 10.42
CA ALA A 790 -36.43 -8.48 11.62
C ALA A 790 -37.01 -7.89 12.91
N ARG A 791 -36.99 -6.55 13.07
CA ARG A 791 -37.66 -5.86 14.19
C ARG A 791 -39.13 -6.26 14.28
N GLN A 792 -39.85 -6.26 13.16
CA GLN A 792 -41.26 -6.66 13.12
C GLN A 792 -41.45 -8.11 13.59
N SER A 793 -40.70 -9.08 13.05
CA SER A 793 -40.82 -10.49 13.45
C SER A 793 -40.41 -10.75 14.91
N LEU A 794 -39.44 -10.02 15.46
CA LEU A 794 -39.07 -10.09 16.88
C LEU A 794 -40.19 -9.52 17.77
N SER A 795 -40.81 -8.41 17.37
CA SER A 795 -41.96 -7.82 18.08
C SER A 795 -43.20 -8.73 18.02
N GLU A 796 -43.54 -9.27 16.85
CA GLU A 796 -44.67 -10.19 16.63
C GLU A 796 -44.51 -11.52 17.39
N SER A 797 -43.27 -12.02 17.55
CA SER A 797 -42.97 -13.19 18.37
C SER A 797 -42.86 -12.89 19.88
N SER A 798 -43.11 -11.65 20.31
CA SER A 798 -42.95 -11.18 21.70
C SER A 798 -41.56 -11.48 22.28
N PHE A 799 -40.53 -11.45 21.43
CA PHE A 799 -39.15 -11.67 21.85
C PHE A 799 -38.69 -10.54 22.79
N GLN A 800 -37.96 -10.89 23.85
CA GLN A 800 -37.38 -9.95 24.80
C GLN A 800 -35.91 -10.33 25.03
N LEU A 801 -35.03 -9.34 24.96
CA LEU A 801 -33.60 -9.53 25.15
C LEU A 801 -33.27 -9.51 26.65
N SER A 802 -33.15 -10.69 27.24
CA SER A 802 -32.68 -10.89 28.62
C SER A 802 -31.15 -10.98 28.76
N GLY A 803 -30.43 -10.78 27.65
CA GLY A 803 -28.97 -10.90 27.56
C GLY A 803 -28.24 -9.56 27.60
N ASP A 804 -26.97 -9.60 28.03
CA ASP A 804 -26.13 -8.41 28.12
C ASP A 804 -25.58 -7.98 26.75
N LEU A 805 -25.91 -6.76 26.33
CA LEU A 805 -25.42 -6.12 25.10
C LEU A 805 -23.90 -5.84 25.12
N ALA A 806 -23.27 -5.85 26.30
CA ALA A 806 -21.81 -5.78 26.44
C ALA A 806 -21.11 -7.14 26.24
N SER A 807 -21.83 -8.22 25.93
CA SER A 807 -21.26 -9.55 25.63
C SER A 807 -21.26 -9.87 24.12
N SER A 808 -20.21 -10.57 23.65
CA SER A 808 -19.95 -10.78 22.20
C SER A 808 -21.07 -11.49 21.43
N HIS A 809 -21.90 -12.27 22.11
CA HIS A 809 -23.05 -12.97 21.51
C HIS A 809 -24.41 -12.39 21.93
N ALA A 810 -24.49 -11.60 23.02
CA ALA A 810 -25.68 -11.16 23.74
C ALA A 810 -26.58 -12.29 24.29
N ILE A 811 -26.92 -13.29 23.48
CA ILE A 811 -27.71 -14.48 23.85
C ILE A 811 -27.01 -15.75 23.34
N ALA A 812 -27.28 -16.88 24.00
CA ALA A 812 -26.80 -18.18 23.55
C ALA A 812 -27.50 -18.63 22.25
N LEU A 813 -26.76 -19.29 21.37
CA LEU A 813 -27.31 -19.97 20.20
C LEU A 813 -28.16 -21.18 20.65
N PRO A 814 -29.34 -21.45 20.02
CA PRO A 814 -30.07 -22.69 20.24
C PRO A 814 -29.22 -23.92 19.85
N ALA A 815 -29.54 -25.09 20.42
CA ALA A 815 -28.82 -26.32 20.12
C ALA A 815 -28.88 -26.64 18.62
N LEU A 816 -27.75 -27.06 18.02
CA LEU A 816 -27.62 -27.21 16.56
C LEU A 816 -28.62 -28.20 15.93
N SER A 817 -29.04 -29.20 16.72
CA SER A 817 -30.08 -30.17 16.38
C SER A 817 -31.51 -29.60 16.34
N GLN A 818 -31.74 -28.43 16.94
CA GLN A 818 -33.04 -27.74 17.01
C GLN A 818 -33.20 -26.65 15.93
N LEU A 819 -32.11 -26.20 15.32
CA LEU A 819 -32.15 -25.23 14.21
C LEU A 819 -32.98 -25.80 13.05
N SER A 820 -33.78 -24.97 12.38
CA SER A 820 -34.29 -25.29 11.03
C SER A 820 -33.16 -25.22 10.01
N ASP A 821 -33.38 -25.70 8.77
CA ASP A 821 -32.35 -25.61 7.74
C ASP A 821 -32.08 -24.15 7.32
N SER A 822 -33.10 -23.27 7.35
CA SER A 822 -32.93 -21.82 7.13
C SER A 822 -32.15 -21.16 8.27
N ASP A 823 -32.43 -21.53 9.53
CA ASP A 823 -31.65 -21.07 10.68
C ASP A 823 -30.19 -21.55 10.60
N ALA A 824 -29.96 -22.81 10.20
CA ALA A 824 -28.62 -23.38 10.05
C ALA A 824 -27.81 -22.68 8.94
N ASP A 825 -28.39 -22.49 7.74
CA ASP A 825 -27.74 -21.76 6.64
C ASP A 825 -27.40 -20.32 7.04
N ALA A 826 -28.29 -19.64 7.77
CA ALA A 826 -28.07 -18.27 8.25
C ALA A 826 -26.99 -18.17 9.33
N VAL A 827 -26.97 -19.10 10.31
CA VAL A 827 -25.91 -19.17 11.33
C VAL A 827 -24.56 -19.45 10.69
N LEU A 828 -24.49 -20.44 9.79
CA LEU A 828 -23.27 -20.83 9.09
C LEU A 828 -22.74 -19.69 8.19
N SER A 829 -23.63 -18.98 7.50
CA SER A 829 -23.28 -17.79 6.71
C SER A 829 -22.76 -16.64 7.59
N THR A 830 -23.41 -16.40 8.73
CA THR A 830 -23.01 -15.37 9.69
C THR A 830 -21.66 -15.70 10.32
N HIS A 831 -21.45 -16.93 10.80
CA HIS A 831 -20.18 -17.43 11.32
C HIS A 831 -19.04 -17.22 10.29
N ARG A 832 -19.23 -17.68 9.05
CA ARG A 832 -18.21 -17.50 7.99
C ARG A 832 -17.88 -16.04 7.72
N THR A 833 -18.89 -15.17 7.74
CA THR A 833 -18.70 -13.72 7.55
C THR A 833 -17.98 -13.09 8.74
N ILE A 834 -18.26 -13.51 9.98
CA ILE A 834 -17.50 -13.09 11.17
C ILE A 834 -16.03 -13.48 11.02
N CYS A 835 -15.72 -14.74 10.70
CA CYS A 835 -14.34 -15.21 10.56
C CYS A 835 -13.60 -14.47 9.43
N SER A 836 -14.20 -14.40 8.23
CA SER A 836 -13.63 -13.72 7.06
C SER A 836 -13.35 -12.23 7.32
N VAL A 837 -14.34 -11.50 7.86
CA VAL A 837 -14.21 -10.05 8.11
C VAL A 837 -13.23 -9.77 9.25
N THR A 838 -13.20 -10.60 10.31
CA THR A 838 -12.23 -10.46 11.40
C THR A 838 -10.81 -10.71 10.89
N GLN A 839 -10.57 -11.83 10.20
CA GLN A 839 -9.27 -12.18 9.64
C GLN A 839 -8.76 -11.13 8.64
N CYS A 840 -9.64 -10.57 7.81
CA CYS A 840 -9.27 -9.47 6.93
C CYS A 840 -8.86 -8.22 7.71
N ILE A 841 -9.67 -7.73 8.67
CA ILE A 841 -9.34 -6.47 9.36
C ILE A 841 -8.12 -6.63 10.29
N GLU A 842 -7.92 -7.81 10.88
CA GLU A 842 -6.86 -8.10 11.85
C GLU A 842 -5.53 -8.53 11.20
N SER A 843 -5.56 -9.29 10.09
CA SER A 843 -4.37 -9.91 9.48
C SER A 843 -4.12 -9.57 8.00
N ASP A 844 -5.13 -9.25 7.20
CA ASP A 844 -4.98 -8.77 5.82
C ASP A 844 -5.81 -7.50 5.53
N PRO A 845 -5.45 -6.36 6.15
CA PRO A 845 -6.17 -5.10 5.93
C PRO A 845 -5.95 -4.53 4.52
N TYR A 846 -5.18 -5.18 3.65
CA TYR A 846 -5.16 -4.85 2.22
C TYR A 846 -6.46 -5.29 1.51
N GLY A 847 -7.08 -6.37 2.00
CA GLY A 847 -8.32 -6.95 1.48
C GLY A 847 -9.62 -6.24 1.87
N LEU A 848 -9.62 -5.01 2.41
CA LEU A 848 -10.83 -4.35 2.93
C LEU A 848 -12.01 -4.20 1.94
N ASN A 849 -11.77 -4.30 0.63
CA ASN A 849 -12.82 -4.37 -0.39
C ASN A 849 -13.63 -5.69 -0.32
N THR A 850 -13.01 -6.78 0.16
CA THR A 850 -13.66 -8.08 0.39
C THR A 850 -14.65 -8.04 1.55
N VAL A 851 -14.37 -7.26 2.61
CA VAL A 851 -15.29 -7.03 3.74
C VAL A 851 -16.63 -6.49 3.23
N ILE A 852 -16.60 -5.50 2.33
CA ILE A 852 -17.82 -4.95 1.72
C ILE A 852 -18.58 -6.02 0.90
N SER A 853 -17.84 -6.88 0.19
CA SER A 853 -18.40 -8.01 -0.57
C SER A 853 -19.08 -9.02 0.36
N ASP A 854 -18.44 -9.42 1.45
CA ASP A 854 -18.95 -10.44 2.38
C ASP A 854 -20.14 -9.94 3.21
N LEU A 855 -20.11 -8.69 3.67
CA LEU A 855 -21.27 -8.07 4.31
C LEU A 855 -22.44 -7.90 3.33
N THR A 856 -22.17 -7.64 2.05
CA THR A 856 -23.19 -7.65 0.99
C THR A 856 -23.76 -9.05 0.76
N LYS A 857 -22.93 -10.11 0.74
CA LYS A 857 -23.37 -11.51 0.64
C LYS A 857 -24.27 -11.88 1.82
N LEU A 858 -23.86 -11.61 3.06
CA LEU A 858 -24.64 -11.90 4.27
C LEU A 858 -25.97 -11.12 4.28
N THR A 859 -25.96 -9.83 3.93
CA THR A 859 -27.19 -9.04 3.80
C THR A 859 -28.16 -9.66 2.79
N ASN A 860 -27.66 -10.09 1.62
CA ASN A 860 -28.49 -10.73 0.61
C ASN A 860 -29.00 -12.12 1.06
N ALA A 861 -28.21 -12.89 1.81
CA ALA A 861 -28.61 -14.19 2.34
C ALA A 861 -29.77 -14.06 3.33
N LEU A 862 -29.62 -13.21 4.36
CA LEU A 862 -30.66 -12.95 5.37
C LEU A 862 -31.93 -12.32 4.76
N ALA A 863 -31.78 -11.54 3.67
CA ALA A 863 -32.92 -11.00 2.91
C ALA A 863 -33.65 -12.03 2.04
N SER A 864 -33.02 -13.17 1.72
CA SER A 864 -33.58 -14.20 0.81
C SER A 864 -34.13 -15.43 1.55
N SER A 865 -33.48 -15.80 2.66
CA SER A 865 -33.91 -16.87 3.56
C SER A 865 -33.72 -16.36 5.00
N PRO A 866 -34.67 -15.58 5.54
CA PRO A 866 -34.58 -15.06 6.90
C PRO A 866 -34.70 -16.21 7.91
N PRO A 867 -33.93 -16.18 9.02
CA PRO A 867 -34.12 -17.11 10.13
C PRO A 867 -35.56 -17.14 10.65
N THR A 868 -36.04 -18.32 10.98
CA THR A 868 -37.39 -18.53 11.54
C THR A 868 -37.39 -18.50 13.06
N THR A 869 -36.25 -18.81 13.69
CA THR A 869 -36.12 -18.80 15.15
C THR A 869 -35.75 -17.39 15.64
N PRO A 870 -36.55 -16.73 16.51
CA PRO A 870 -36.31 -15.33 16.91
C PRO A 870 -34.90 -15.05 17.48
N ALA A 871 -34.37 -15.95 18.30
CA ALA A 871 -33.00 -15.84 18.81
C ALA A 871 -31.94 -15.87 17.69
N VAL A 872 -32.12 -16.73 16.69
CA VAL A 872 -31.20 -16.83 15.53
C VAL A 872 -31.32 -15.59 14.65
N LEU A 873 -32.54 -15.11 14.40
CA LEU A 873 -32.80 -13.87 13.67
C LEU A 873 -32.05 -12.68 14.32
N TYR A 874 -32.15 -12.55 15.64
CA TYR A 874 -31.44 -11.54 16.40
C TYR A 874 -29.92 -11.70 16.34
N ILE A 875 -29.37 -12.92 16.56
CA ILE A 875 -27.92 -13.18 16.50
C ILE A 875 -27.36 -12.81 15.12
N CYS A 876 -28.00 -13.24 14.03
CA CYS A 876 -27.54 -13.01 12.66
C CYS A 876 -27.57 -11.52 12.28
N VAL A 877 -28.67 -10.81 12.58
CA VAL A 877 -28.81 -9.39 12.24
C VAL A 877 -27.94 -8.50 13.12
N SER A 878 -27.87 -8.75 14.44
CA SER A 878 -26.99 -8.00 15.35
C SER A 878 -25.49 -8.20 15.04
N SER A 879 -25.09 -9.37 14.55
CA SER A 879 -23.73 -9.63 14.09
C SER A 879 -23.42 -8.88 12.80
N LEU A 880 -24.31 -8.93 11.80
CA LEU A 880 -24.17 -8.16 10.55
C LEU A 880 -24.02 -6.64 10.82
N LEU A 881 -24.80 -6.08 11.74
CA LEU A 881 -24.69 -4.67 12.11
C LEU A 881 -23.36 -4.33 12.77
N ARG A 882 -22.86 -5.17 13.70
CA ARG A 882 -21.59 -4.93 14.39
C ARG A 882 -20.38 -5.08 13.47
N LEU A 883 -20.36 -6.06 12.56
CA LEU A 883 -19.31 -6.19 11.56
C LEU A 883 -19.26 -4.99 10.59
N LEU A 884 -20.42 -4.37 10.30
CA LEU A 884 -20.52 -3.21 9.42
C LEU A 884 -20.22 -1.88 10.14
N ALA A 885 -20.28 -1.83 11.48
CA ALA A 885 -20.17 -0.60 12.26
C ALA A 885 -18.87 0.21 12.05
N PRO A 886 -17.69 -0.40 11.82
CA PRO A 886 -16.48 0.35 11.44
C PRO A 886 -16.61 1.07 10.09
N VAL A 887 -17.34 0.48 9.13
CA VAL A 887 -17.47 0.99 7.76
C VAL A 887 -18.56 2.07 7.68
N ALA A 888 -19.75 1.76 8.20
CA ALA A 888 -20.96 2.59 8.10
C ALA A 888 -21.54 2.90 9.50
N PRO A 889 -20.84 3.70 10.32
CA PRO A 889 -21.20 3.92 11.72
C PRO A 889 -22.54 4.63 11.94
N ALA A 890 -23.01 5.50 11.03
CA ALA A 890 -24.27 6.24 11.24
C ALA A 890 -25.48 5.36 10.92
N LEU A 891 -25.47 4.68 9.78
CA LEU A 891 -26.49 3.72 9.36
C LEU A 891 -26.60 2.55 10.32
N THR A 892 -25.47 2.00 10.78
CA THR A 892 -25.49 0.88 11.74
C THR A 892 -25.99 1.30 13.11
N SER A 893 -25.68 2.52 13.57
CA SER A 893 -26.25 3.08 14.81
C SER A 893 -27.77 3.27 14.69
N GLU A 894 -28.28 3.75 13.55
CA GLU A 894 -29.74 3.84 13.32
C GLU A 894 -30.39 2.45 13.32
N CYS A 895 -29.81 1.50 12.58
CA CYS A 895 -30.30 0.13 12.53
C CYS A 895 -30.26 -0.54 13.92
N TRP A 896 -29.29 -0.23 14.76
CA TRP A 896 -29.17 -0.74 16.12
C TRP A 896 -30.30 -0.23 17.03
N GLU A 897 -30.58 1.08 17.01
CA GLU A 897 -31.73 1.65 17.73
C GLU A 897 -33.07 1.14 17.20
N VAL A 898 -33.19 0.86 15.90
CA VAL A 898 -34.40 0.29 15.31
C VAL A 898 -34.59 -1.17 15.73
N LEU A 899 -33.55 -2.00 15.67
CA LEU A 899 -33.60 -3.42 16.05
C LEU A 899 -34.00 -3.60 17.53
N HIS A 900 -33.45 -2.77 18.42
CA HIS A 900 -33.62 -2.93 19.87
C HIS A 900 -34.91 -2.30 20.45
N ARG A 901 -35.60 -1.46 19.66
CA ARG A 901 -36.68 -0.58 20.14
C ARG A 901 -37.81 -1.27 20.91
N ASP A 902 -38.21 -2.45 20.49
CA ASP A 902 -39.39 -3.16 21.03
C ASP A 902 -39.00 -4.41 21.85
N ILE A 903 -37.70 -4.69 21.99
CA ILE A 903 -37.16 -5.93 22.58
C ILE A 903 -36.32 -5.71 23.85
N LEU A 904 -36.10 -4.45 24.25
CA LEU A 904 -35.48 -4.08 25.52
C LEU A 904 -36.56 -3.71 26.56
N PRO A 905 -36.39 -4.10 27.84
CA PRO A 905 -37.38 -3.81 28.88
C PRO A 905 -37.36 -2.34 29.32
N GLU A 906 -38.55 -1.71 29.42
CA GLU A 906 -38.73 -0.28 29.73
C GLU A 906 -38.10 0.19 31.07
N THR A 907 -37.79 -0.74 31.99
CA THR A 907 -37.33 -0.46 33.36
C THR A 907 -35.90 0.05 33.49
N ALA A 908 -35.15 0.19 32.39
CA ALA A 908 -33.75 0.64 32.40
C ALA A 908 -33.53 2.04 31.77
N ALA A 909 -34.56 2.90 31.78
CA ALA A 909 -34.57 4.23 31.17
C ALA A 909 -33.33 5.10 31.47
N ASP A 910 -32.85 5.14 32.72
CA ASP A 910 -31.67 5.93 33.12
C ASP A 910 -30.31 5.28 32.75
N GLN A 911 -30.31 4.02 32.30
CA GLN A 911 -29.11 3.28 31.84
C GLN A 911 -29.07 3.12 30.31
N HIS A 912 -30.19 3.33 29.61
CA HIS A 912 -30.28 3.13 28.16
C HIS A 912 -29.44 4.09 27.30
N ALA A 913 -28.95 5.20 27.87
CA ALA A 913 -28.08 6.15 27.16
C ALA A 913 -26.75 5.52 26.72
N THR A 914 -26.22 4.54 27.45
CA THR A 914 -24.98 3.82 27.11
C THR A 914 -25.24 2.48 26.43
N SER A 915 -26.28 1.74 26.83
CA SER A 915 -26.58 0.40 26.27
C SER A 915 -27.05 0.42 24.80
N SER A 916 -27.45 1.58 24.28
CA SER A 916 -27.97 1.76 22.91
C SER A 916 -26.91 2.14 21.87
N ASN A 917 -25.64 2.31 22.25
CA ASN A 917 -24.57 2.73 21.34
C ASN A 917 -23.80 1.53 20.75
N ILE A 918 -23.96 1.26 19.44
CA ILE A 918 -23.26 0.16 18.77
C ILE A 918 -21.72 0.31 18.78
N ALA A 919 -21.18 1.52 18.92
CA ALA A 919 -19.73 1.73 19.02
C ALA A 919 -19.14 1.28 20.37
N ALA A 920 -19.98 0.97 21.36
CA ALA A 920 -19.61 0.33 22.63
C ALA A 920 -19.95 -1.18 22.66
N ALA A 921 -20.65 -1.70 21.65
CA ALA A 921 -20.96 -3.13 21.56
C ALA A 921 -19.70 -3.92 21.15
N PRO A 922 -19.41 -5.07 21.78
CA PRO A 922 -18.24 -5.87 21.47
C PRO A 922 -18.31 -6.46 20.06
N TRP A 923 -17.15 -6.62 19.44
CA TRP A 923 -17.00 -7.28 18.16
C TRP A 923 -17.53 -8.73 18.23
N PRO A 924 -18.34 -9.20 17.26
CA PRO A 924 -18.88 -10.55 17.30
C PRO A 924 -17.77 -11.59 17.16
N THR A 925 -17.81 -12.59 18.04
CA THR A 925 -16.95 -13.78 18.00
C THR A 925 -17.58 -14.89 17.15
N PRO A 926 -16.79 -15.84 16.60
CA PRO A 926 -17.31 -16.97 15.83
C PRO A 926 -18.43 -17.72 16.56
N LEU A 927 -19.54 -17.98 15.87
CA LEU A 927 -20.77 -18.53 16.49
C LEU A 927 -20.76 -20.05 16.75
N LEU A 928 -19.69 -20.74 16.33
CA LEU A 928 -19.58 -22.19 16.22
C LEU A 928 -18.10 -22.57 16.44
N SER A 929 -17.82 -23.79 16.91
CA SER A 929 -16.49 -24.38 16.71
C SER A 929 -16.30 -24.81 15.25
N ASP A 930 -15.07 -25.12 14.83
CA ASP A 930 -14.82 -25.62 13.46
C ASP A 930 -15.59 -26.92 13.19
N SER A 931 -15.67 -27.83 14.16
CA SER A 931 -16.43 -29.09 14.05
C SER A 931 -17.95 -28.86 13.98
N ASP A 932 -18.47 -27.86 14.69
CA ASP A 932 -19.87 -27.44 14.56
C ASP A 932 -20.15 -26.80 13.20
N ALA A 933 -19.21 -26.00 12.68
CA ALA A 933 -19.30 -25.38 11.37
C ALA A 933 -19.21 -26.42 10.23
N GLU A 934 -18.39 -27.46 10.37
CA GLU A 934 -18.37 -28.63 9.49
C GLU A 934 -19.69 -29.42 9.58
N THR A 935 -20.19 -29.68 10.79
CA THR A 935 -21.45 -30.41 11.03
C THR A 935 -22.64 -29.68 10.39
N LEU A 936 -22.76 -28.36 10.58
CA LEU A 936 -23.77 -27.56 9.88
C LEU A 936 -23.49 -27.44 8.38
N SER A 937 -22.23 -27.52 7.93
CA SER A 937 -21.90 -27.57 6.49
C SER A 937 -22.23 -28.92 5.84
N ALA A 938 -22.27 -30.01 6.60
CA ALA A 938 -22.71 -31.32 6.14
C ALA A 938 -24.25 -31.42 6.10
N ARG A 939 -24.94 -30.56 6.85
CA ARG A 939 -26.40 -30.38 6.79
C ARG A 939 -26.81 -29.71 5.46
N GLY A 940 -28.04 -29.96 5.03
CA GLY A 940 -28.55 -29.45 3.75
C GLY A 940 -27.94 -30.14 2.52
N GLY A 941 -27.89 -29.41 1.41
CA GLY A 941 -27.43 -29.94 0.12
C GLY A 941 -26.25 -29.18 -0.48
N GLN A 942 -25.45 -29.86 -1.29
CA GLN A 942 -24.41 -29.26 -2.11
C GLN A 942 -24.93 -28.92 -3.51
N THR A 943 -24.67 -27.70 -3.95
CA THR A 943 -25.01 -27.24 -5.30
C THR A 943 -23.89 -27.62 -6.28
N VAL A 944 -24.16 -28.60 -7.14
CA VAL A 944 -23.21 -29.11 -8.14
C VAL A 944 -23.41 -28.39 -9.48
N ALA A 945 -22.35 -27.80 -10.02
CA ALA A 945 -22.34 -27.12 -11.31
C ALA A 945 -22.05 -28.13 -12.45
N VAL A 946 -23.07 -28.52 -13.21
CA VAL A 946 -22.96 -29.60 -14.20
C VAL A 946 -22.55 -29.05 -15.57
N GLN A 947 -21.34 -29.40 -16.01
CA GLN A 947 -20.83 -29.03 -17.33
C GLN A 947 -20.79 -30.22 -18.30
N ILE A 948 -21.09 -29.95 -19.58
CA ILE A 948 -21.04 -30.94 -20.66
C ILE A 948 -20.26 -30.33 -21.82
N ASN A 949 -19.10 -30.90 -22.12
CA ASN A 949 -18.04 -30.38 -22.99
C ASN A 949 -17.58 -28.96 -22.58
N GLY A 950 -17.13 -28.79 -21.33
CA GLY A 950 -16.61 -27.52 -20.79
C GLY A 950 -17.60 -26.36 -20.76
N LYS A 951 -18.91 -26.65 -20.86
CA LYS A 951 -19.99 -25.64 -20.87
C LYS A 951 -21.02 -26.00 -19.82
N LEU A 952 -21.20 -25.11 -18.84
CA LEU A 952 -22.25 -25.18 -17.83
C LEU A 952 -23.63 -25.35 -18.50
N ARG A 953 -24.40 -26.32 -18.03
CA ARG A 953 -25.76 -26.62 -18.54
C ARG A 953 -26.84 -26.30 -17.52
N PHE A 954 -26.53 -26.57 -16.26
CA PHE A 954 -27.35 -26.25 -15.09
C PHE A 954 -26.50 -26.38 -13.83
N SER A 955 -26.98 -25.82 -12.73
CA SER A 955 -26.53 -26.16 -11.38
C SER A 955 -27.70 -26.82 -10.65
N VAL A 956 -27.43 -27.79 -9.78
CA VAL A 956 -28.48 -28.44 -9.01
C VAL A 956 -28.01 -28.80 -7.60
N THR A 957 -28.88 -28.54 -6.62
CA THR A 957 -28.66 -28.95 -5.24
C THR A 957 -29.02 -30.42 -5.08
N ILE A 958 -28.04 -31.22 -4.70
CA ILE A 958 -28.19 -32.61 -4.24
C ILE A 958 -27.88 -32.68 -2.74
N PRO A 959 -28.25 -33.73 -2.00
CA PRO A 959 -27.73 -33.92 -0.63
C PRO A 959 -26.19 -33.95 -0.61
N ARG A 960 -25.59 -33.80 0.57
CA ARG A 960 -24.14 -34.08 0.78
C ARG A 960 -23.91 -35.55 1.13
N LEU A 961 -22.76 -36.09 0.74
CA LEU A 961 -22.30 -37.40 1.18
C LEU A 961 -21.64 -37.23 2.55
N GLN A 962 -22.13 -37.95 3.56
CA GLN A 962 -21.70 -37.75 4.95
C GLN A 962 -20.30 -38.31 5.25
N SER A 963 -19.86 -39.31 4.48
CA SER A 963 -18.48 -39.81 4.45
C SER A 963 -18.23 -40.52 3.12
N ALA A 964 -17.09 -40.27 2.49
CA ALA A 964 -16.59 -41.03 1.35
C ALA A 964 -15.34 -41.79 1.78
N THR A 965 -15.20 -43.07 1.41
CA THR A 965 -14.00 -43.85 1.68
C THR A 965 -12.99 -43.74 0.55
N THR A 966 -13.43 -43.47 -0.70
CA THR A 966 -12.55 -43.05 -1.80
C THR A 966 -13.15 -41.92 -2.66
N PRO A 967 -12.34 -41.17 -3.44
CA PRO A 967 -12.82 -40.15 -4.37
C PRO A 967 -13.75 -40.70 -5.46
N GLU A 968 -13.56 -41.95 -5.88
CA GLU A 968 -14.42 -42.63 -6.87
C GLU A 968 -15.82 -42.86 -6.33
N GLU A 969 -15.97 -43.13 -5.03
CA GLU A 969 -17.26 -43.27 -4.36
C GLU A 969 -18.00 -41.93 -4.29
N GLU A 970 -17.32 -40.84 -3.90
CA GLU A 970 -17.90 -39.49 -3.93
C GLU A 970 -18.34 -39.14 -5.36
N GLN A 971 -17.50 -39.39 -6.36
CA GLN A 971 -17.81 -39.12 -7.76
C GLN A 971 -19.03 -39.93 -8.26
N ASP A 972 -19.08 -41.24 -8.01
CA ASP A 972 -20.21 -42.08 -8.40
C ASP A 972 -21.50 -41.65 -7.68
N TRP A 973 -21.40 -41.27 -6.40
CA TRP A 973 -22.53 -40.83 -5.59
C TRP A 973 -23.08 -39.48 -6.06
N VAL A 974 -22.22 -38.48 -6.27
CA VAL A 974 -22.58 -37.17 -6.82
C VAL A 974 -23.26 -37.33 -8.18
N ILE A 975 -22.68 -38.16 -9.07
CA ILE A 975 -23.29 -38.46 -10.37
C ILE A 975 -24.64 -39.15 -10.21
N SER A 976 -24.81 -40.08 -9.27
CA SER A 976 -26.08 -40.78 -9.03
C SER A 976 -27.20 -39.81 -8.63
N ARG A 977 -26.92 -38.92 -7.66
CA ARG A 977 -27.86 -37.89 -7.19
C ARG A 977 -28.19 -36.88 -8.29
N VAL A 978 -27.19 -36.43 -9.07
CA VAL A 978 -27.45 -35.54 -10.23
C VAL A 978 -28.36 -36.22 -11.25
N LEU A 979 -28.19 -37.52 -11.52
CA LEU A 979 -29.03 -38.31 -12.46
C LEU A 979 -30.45 -38.59 -11.97
N GLU A 980 -30.77 -38.31 -10.71
CA GLU A 980 -32.11 -38.37 -10.11
C GLU A 980 -32.86 -37.04 -10.26
N THR A 981 -32.17 -35.95 -10.61
CA THR A 981 -32.78 -34.65 -10.89
C THR A 981 -33.38 -34.63 -12.30
N GLU A 982 -34.45 -33.85 -12.52
CA GLU A 982 -35.08 -33.72 -13.85
C GLU A 982 -34.08 -33.20 -14.89
N GLN A 983 -33.31 -32.17 -14.53
CA GLN A 983 -32.33 -31.56 -15.41
C GLN A 983 -31.16 -32.51 -15.71
N GLY A 984 -30.74 -33.33 -14.74
CA GLY A 984 -29.76 -34.40 -14.94
C GLY A 984 -30.25 -35.52 -15.85
N ARG A 985 -31.50 -36.01 -15.69
CA ARG A 985 -32.11 -36.95 -16.65
C ARG A 985 -32.09 -36.37 -18.07
N ARG A 986 -32.61 -35.14 -18.23
CA ARG A 986 -32.74 -34.45 -19.51
C ARG A 986 -31.42 -34.16 -20.21
N TRP A 987 -30.38 -33.74 -19.47
CA TRP A 987 -29.10 -33.41 -20.06
C TRP A 987 -28.12 -34.58 -20.15
N LEU A 988 -28.06 -35.48 -19.16
CA LEU A 988 -27.07 -36.57 -19.15
C LEU A 988 -27.62 -37.85 -19.81
N ARG A 989 -28.85 -38.28 -19.50
CA ARG A 989 -29.44 -39.49 -20.11
C ARG A 989 -29.98 -39.18 -21.50
N GLU A 990 -31.02 -38.35 -21.61
CA GLU A 990 -31.76 -38.14 -22.88
C GLU A 990 -30.91 -37.51 -23.99
N LYS A 991 -30.14 -36.45 -23.67
CA LYS A 991 -29.37 -35.68 -24.67
C LYS A 991 -27.94 -36.16 -24.91
N ASN A 992 -27.34 -36.92 -24.00
CA ASN A 992 -25.92 -37.29 -24.07
C ASN A 992 -25.65 -38.78 -23.78
N ASP A 993 -26.68 -39.63 -23.67
CA ASP A 993 -26.60 -41.10 -23.63
C ASP A 993 -25.60 -41.64 -22.56
N TRP A 994 -25.64 -41.03 -21.36
CA TRP A 994 -24.66 -41.24 -20.27
C TRP A 994 -24.41 -42.71 -19.92
N GLU A 995 -25.47 -43.51 -19.79
CA GLU A 995 -25.35 -44.92 -19.35
C GLU A 995 -24.54 -45.77 -20.33
N LYS A 996 -24.62 -45.44 -21.62
CA LYS A 996 -23.86 -46.09 -22.70
C LYS A 996 -22.38 -45.73 -22.65
N ARG A 997 -22.05 -44.51 -22.21
CA ARG A 997 -20.67 -44.02 -22.04
C ARG A 997 -20.02 -44.54 -20.77
N ARG A 998 -20.74 -44.58 -19.64
CA ARG A 998 -20.25 -45.12 -18.36
C ARG A 998 -19.87 -46.61 -18.44
N ARG A 999 -20.46 -47.37 -19.37
CA ARG A 999 -20.05 -48.76 -19.67
C ARG A 999 -18.70 -48.83 -20.39
N VAL A 1000 -18.41 -47.90 -21.30
CA VAL A 1000 -17.12 -47.85 -22.04
C VAL A 1000 -15.95 -47.48 -21.12
N SER A 1001 -16.21 -46.77 -20.01
CA SER A 1001 -15.17 -46.37 -19.04
C SER A 1001 -14.94 -47.35 -17.89
N ARG A 1002 -15.48 -48.58 -17.93
CA ARG A 1002 -15.35 -49.58 -16.85
C ARG A 1002 -14.96 -51.00 -17.30
N GLU A 1003 -14.47 -51.20 -18.53
CA GLU A 1003 -13.79 -52.46 -18.90
C GLU A 1003 -12.38 -52.49 -18.28
N PRO A 1004 -12.02 -53.45 -17.40
CA PRO A 1004 -10.67 -53.58 -16.89
C PRO A 1004 -9.74 -54.10 -17.99
N ALA A 1005 -8.65 -53.39 -18.26
CA ALA A 1005 -7.67 -53.78 -19.27
C ALA A 1005 -6.94 -55.07 -18.83
N ARG A 1006 -7.05 -56.14 -19.63
CA ARG A 1006 -6.28 -57.38 -19.44
C ARG A 1006 -4.79 -57.16 -19.76
N GLN A 1007 -4.05 -56.64 -18.80
CA GLN A 1007 -2.59 -56.49 -18.90
C GLN A 1007 -1.87 -57.79 -18.53
N GLU A 1008 -1.75 -58.70 -19.49
CA GLU A 1008 -0.70 -59.72 -19.49
C GLU A 1008 -0.46 -60.27 -20.91
N VAL A 1009 0.58 -61.10 -21.10
CA VAL A 1009 0.97 -61.77 -22.36
C VAL A 1009 1.52 -60.88 -23.50
N PHE A 1010 1.09 -59.63 -23.71
CA PHE A 1010 1.48 -58.88 -24.93
C PHE A 1010 2.89 -58.25 -24.91
N TRP A 1011 3.42 -57.87 -23.74
CA TRP A 1011 4.68 -57.11 -23.65
C TRP A 1011 5.96 -57.90 -23.98
N HIS A 1012 5.92 -59.24 -23.91
CA HIS A 1012 7.09 -60.10 -24.14
C HIS A 1012 7.42 -60.39 -25.62
N LYS A 1013 6.71 -59.77 -26.58
CA LYS A 1013 6.95 -59.98 -28.03
C LYS A 1013 7.30 -58.73 -28.85
N ILE A 1014 7.29 -57.53 -28.25
CA ILE A 1014 7.54 -56.27 -28.98
C ILE A 1014 8.95 -55.70 -28.72
N GLN A 1015 9.65 -56.09 -27.64
CA GLN A 1015 11.07 -55.76 -27.48
C GLN A 1015 12.00 -56.53 -28.44
N GLN A 1016 11.61 -57.71 -28.93
CA GLN A 1016 12.47 -58.53 -29.81
C GLN A 1016 12.62 -57.95 -31.23
N ASN A 1017 11.64 -57.17 -31.72
CA ASN A 1017 11.54 -56.75 -33.13
C ASN A 1017 11.84 -55.26 -33.37
N ARG A 1018 12.56 -54.60 -32.44
CA ARG A 1018 12.94 -53.17 -32.58
C ARG A 1018 14.44 -52.89 -32.49
N ILE A 1019 15.27 -53.94 -32.57
CA ILE A 1019 16.72 -53.85 -32.79
C ILE A 1019 17.03 -53.74 -34.30
N ASP A 1020 16.20 -54.37 -35.16
CA ASP A 1020 16.29 -54.24 -36.62
C ASP A 1020 15.47 -53.06 -37.16
N ARG A 1021 15.92 -52.52 -38.31
CA ARG A 1021 15.30 -51.46 -39.12
C ARG A 1021 15.39 -50.01 -38.60
N ALA A 1022 16.42 -49.67 -37.84
CA ALA A 1022 16.97 -48.31 -37.86
C ALA A 1022 17.84 -48.11 -39.13
N GLY A 1023 17.24 -48.03 -40.33
CA GLY A 1023 18.02 -47.92 -41.57
C GLY A 1023 17.25 -47.53 -42.84
N ARG A 1024 17.83 -46.56 -43.57
CA ARG A 1024 17.51 -46.09 -44.95
C ARG A 1024 16.26 -45.22 -45.17
N GLN A 1025 16.52 -43.90 -45.18
CA GLN A 1025 16.22 -42.93 -46.25
C GLN A 1025 14.84 -42.90 -46.98
N ALA A 1026 14.21 -41.71 -46.85
CA ALA A 1026 13.75 -40.81 -47.94
C ALA A 1026 12.78 -41.27 -49.06
N GLY A 1027 11.70 -40.48 -49.29
CA GLY A 1027 10.99 -40.50 -50.59
C GLY A 1027 9.54 -39.97 -50.64
N ARG A 1028 9.38 -38.69 -51.04
CA ARG A 1028 8.25 -38.04 -51.77
C ARG A 1028 6.85 -38.70 -51.90
N TYR A 1029 5.82 -37.88 -51.59
CA TYR A 1029 4.52 -37.68 -52.28
C TYR A 1029 3.46 -38.81 -52.45
N SER A 1030 2.29 -38.59 -51.82
CA SER A 1030 0.88 -38.75 -52.30
C SER A 1030 0.55 -39.84 -53.36
N LEU A 1031 -0.45 -40.72 -53.15
CA LEU A 1031 -1.89 -40.39 -53.15
C LEU A 1031 -2.81 -41.51 -52.57
N SER A 1032 -4.03 -41.13 -52.20
CA SER A 1032 -5.20 -41.87 -51.68
C SER A 1032 -5.41 -43.38 -52.00
N ARG A 1033 -5.86 -44.17 -51.00
CA ARG A 1033 -7.25 -44.74 -50.92
C ARG A 1033 -7.59 -45.57 -49.63
N SER A 1034 -8.55 -45.05 -48.85
CA SER A 1034 -9.64 -45.74 -48.10
C SER A 1034 -9.44 -47.04 -47.27
N ARG A 1035 -9.77 -46.92 -45.95
CA ARG A 1035 -10.44 -47.90 -45.03
C ARG A 1035 -9.64 -49.14 -44.52
N PRO A 1036 -10.03 -49.77 -43.38
CA PRO A 1036 -10.36 -49.16 -42.06
C PRO A 1036 -9.97 -50.01 -40.80
N GLU A 1037 -9.46 -49.40 -39.71
CA GLU A 1037 -9.48 -49.93 -38.31
C GLU A 1037 -8.93 -48.80 -37.41
N THR A 1038 -9.69 -48.15 -36.51
CA THR A 1038 -10.20 -48.55 -35.17
C THR A 1038 -9.13 -48.78 -34.08
N GLU A 1039 -8.70 -47.70 -33.42
CA GLU A 1039 -8.13 -47.75 -32.06
C GLU A 1039 -8.89 -46.81 -31.10
N ARG A 1040 -8.79 -47.08 -29.78
CA ARG A 1040 -9.58 -46.43 -28.71
C ARG A 1040 -8.75 -45.37 -27.97
N GLY A 1041 -9.27 -44.16 -27.83
CA GLY A 1041 -8.66 -43.09 -27.01
C GLY A 1041 -9.04 -43.17 -25.52
N LEU A 1042 -8.08 -42.88 -24.65
CA LEU A 1042 -8.24 -42.78 -23.19
C LEU A 1042 -8.80 -41.41 -22.75
N TYR A 1043 -9.38 -41.34 -21.55
CA TYR A 1043 -9.81 -40.10 -20.90
C TYR A 1043 -8.92 -39.79 -19.69
N TYR A 1044 -8.60 -38.52 -19.47
CA TYR A 1044 -7.87 -38.03 -18.31
C TYR A 1044 -8.73 -37.03 -17.52
N ILE A 1045 -8.53 -36.97 -16.20
CA ILE A 1045 -9.00 -35.89 -15.31
C ILE A 1045 -7.80 -35.41 -14.50
N TYR A 1046 -7.60 -34.09 -14.42
CA TYR A 1046 -6.61 -33.48 -13.54
C TYR A 1046 -7.22 -33.20 -12.16
N LYS A 1047 -6.56 -33.65 -11.10
CA LYS A 1047 -6.67 -33.06 -9.76
C LYS A 1047 -5.40 -32.22 -9.53
N LYS A 1048 -5.54 -30.98 -9.09
CA LYS A 1048 -4.40 -30.11 -8.74
C LYS A 1048 -4.31 -30.00 -7.22
N ASP A 1049 -3.89 -31.08 -6.59
CA ASP A 1049 -3.52 -31.05 -5.18
C ASP A 1049 -2.21 -30.28 -5.02
N ILE A 1050 -2.19 -29.37 -4.04
CA ILE A 1050 -0.97 -28.89 -3.41
C ILE A 1050 -1.08 -29.33 -1.94
N GLN A 1051 -0.09 -30.11 -1.48
CA GLN A 1051 0.09 -30.56 -0.09
C GLN A 1051 -1.07 -31.36 0.56
N SER A 1052 -1.06 -32.68 0.37
CA SER A 1052 -1.09 -33.63 1.51
C SER A 1052 -0.79 -35.06 1.03
N SER A 1053 0.36 -35.63 1.45
CA SER A 1053 0.70 -37.02 1.09
C SER A 1053 1.75 -37.66 2.02
N MET A 1054 1.51 -37.71 3.34
CA MET A 1054 2.26 -38.60 4.23
C MET A 1054 1.56 -38.94 5.57
N ALA A 1055 0.31 -39.43 5.51
CA ALA A 1055 -0.39 -39.97 6.69
C ALA A 1055 -1.51 -40.97 6.34
N SER A 1056 -1.17 -42.24 6.09
CA SER A 1056 -2.07 -43.42 6.25
C SER A 1056 -1.34 -44.73 5.95
N ALA A 1057 -0.78 -45.38 6.98
CA ALA A 1057 -0.13 -46.70 6.84
C ALA A 1057 0.02 -47.49 8.15
N ALA A 1058 -0.87 -47.30 9.16
CA ALA A 1058 -0.81 -48.05 10.41
C ALA A 1058 -2.15 -48.08 11.19
N SER A 1059 -3.02 -49.04 10.90
CA SER A 1059 -4.16 -49.36 11.78
C SER A 1059 -4.73 -50.77 11.55
N GLU A 1060 -4.16 -51.80 12.20
CA GLU A 1060 -4.96 -52.97 12.63
C GLU A 1060 -4.22 -53.85 13.66
N SER A 1061 -4.58 -53.72 14.94
CA SER A 1061 -4.67 -54.81 15.93
C SER A 1061 -5.35 -54.28 17.20
N LYS A 1062 -5.94 -55.16 18.00
CA LYS A 1062 -6.77 -54.84 19.17
C LYS A 1062 -6.06 -55.24 20.46
N GLU A 1063 -6.28 -54.51 21.56
CA GLU A 1063 -7.09 -54.97 22.71
C GLU A 1063 -7.17 -53.85 23.79
N ALA A 1064 -7.66 -54.13 25.01
CA ALA A 1064 -8.26 -53.12 25.90
C ALA A 1064 -7.91 -53.28 27.40
N ILE A 1065 -8.70 -52.61 28.27
CA ILE A 1065 -8.76 -52.67 29.76
C ILE A 1065 -7.57 -51.99 30.53
N PRO A 1066 -7.68 -51.61 31.85
CA PRO A 1066 -7.81 -50.18 32.15
C PRO A 1066 -7.06 -49.57 33.38
N CYS A 1067 -7.11 -48.24 33.48
CA CYS A 1067 -7.21 -47.41 34.71
C CYS A 1067 -5.97 -47.09 35.59
N GLN A 1068 -6.13 -46.02 36.39
CA GLN A 1068 -5.39 -45.57 37.60
C GLN A 1068 -4.01 -44.85 37.54
N SER A 1069 -4.09 -43.51 37.67
CA SER A 1069 -3.40 -42.65 38.67
C SER A 1069 -1.87 -42.48 38.77
N SER A 1070 -1.50 -41.24 39.12
CA SER A 1070 -0.24 -40.76 39.77
C SER A 1070 0.99 -40.47 38.90
N ALA A 1071 1.86 -39.62 39.43
CA ALA A 1071 3.08 -39.02 38.85
C ALA A 1071 4.27 -39.27 39.81
N PRO A 1072 5.55 -38.87 39.54
CA PRO A 1072 6.06 -38.03 38.45
C PRO A 1072 7.37 -38.55 37.76
N HIS A 1073 7.91 -37.73 36.85
CA HIS A 1073 9.28 -37.75 36.28
C HIS A 1073 9.85 -39.07 35.71
N GLY A 1074 9.95 -39.14 34.38
CA GLY A 1074 10.79 -40.10 33.63
C GLY A 1074 11.32 -39.46 32.34
N LYS A 1075 12.47 -39.94 31.84
CA LYS A 1075 13.05 -39.45 30.56
C LYS A 1075 12.19 -39.88 29.37
N PRO A 1076 12.14 -39.11 28.26
CA PRO A 1076 11.49 -39.56 27.03
C PRO A 1076 12.17 -40.81 26.47
N ALA A 1077 11.38 -41.70 25.87
CA ALA A 1077 11.88 -42.85 25.14
C ALA A 1077 12.52 -42.41 23.81
N PRO A 1078 13.55 -43.11 23.29
CA PRO A 1078 14.16 -42.78 22.00
C PRO A 1078 13.15 -43.00 20.85
N PRO A 1079 13.17 -42.16 19.81
CA PRO A 1079 12.29 -42.31 18.66
C PRO A 1079 12.59 -43.60 17.87
N PRO A 1080 11.60 -44.17 17.16
CA PRO A 1080 11.82 -45.36 16.33
C PRO A 1080 12.80 -45.07 15.20
N VAL A 1081 13.81 -45.93 15.07
CA VAL A 1081 14.79 -45.90 13.97
C VAL A 1081 14.33 -46.89 12.91
N PHE A 1082 14.14 -46.39 11.68
CA PHE A 1082 13.85 -47.22 10.52
C PHE A 1082 15.13 -47.49 9.74
N HIS A 1083 15.37 -48.77 9.44
CA HIS A 1083 16.48 -49.23 8.59
C HIS A 1083 15.95 -49.61 7.20
N TYR A 1084 16.64 -49.20 6.14
CA TYR A 1084 16.38 -49.69 4.79
C TYR A 1084 17.65 -49.70 3.93
N THR A 1085 17.76 -50.71 3.07
CA THR A 1085 18.83 -50.82 2.08
C THR A 1085 18.45 -50.07 0.80
N ASP A 1086 19.34 -49.25 0.25
CA ASP A 1086 19.13 -48.61 -1.05
C ASP A 1086 19.41 -49.55 -2.24
N SER A 1087 19.10 -49.09 -3.45
CA SER A 1087 19.28 -49.86 -4.70
C SER A 1087 20.75 -50.09 -5.12
N LYS A 1088 21.72 -49.66 -4.30
CA LYS A 1088 23.16 -49.98 -4.43
C LYS A 1088 23.65 -50.91 -3.33
N GLY A 1089 22.78 -51.36 -2.42
CA GLY A 1089 23.12 -52.28 -1.34
C GLY A 1089 23.69 -51.60 -0.08
N ILE A 1090 23.43 -50.31 0.12
CA ILE A 1090 23.86 -49.57 1.32
C ILE A 1090 22.70 -49.46 2.31
N ASP A 1091 22.89 -49.94 3.54
CA ASP A 1091 21.92 -49.80 4.63
C ASP A 1091 21.96 -48.40 5.25
N HIS A 1092 20.81 -47.72 5.22
CA HIS A 1092 20.59 -46.42 5.84
C HIS A 1092 19.74 -46.57 7.10
N SER A 1093 19.92 -45.66 8.06
CA SER A 1093 19.21 -45.68 9.36
C SER A 1093 18.67 -44.27 9.63
N ILE A 1094 17.35 -44.12 9.74
CA ILE A 1094 16.70 -42.81 9.92
C ILE A 1094 15.81 -42.84 11.17
N ALA A 1095 16.06 -41.91 12.09
CA ALA A 1095 15.14 -41.55 13.16
C ALA A 1095 14.32 -40.33 12.73
N ILE A 1096 13.02 -40.32 13.01
CA ILE A 1096 12.14 -39.18 12.77
C ILE A 1096 11.81 -38.52 14.12
N ILE A 1097 11.96 -37.20 14.18
CA ILE A 1097 11.66 -36.35 15.35
C ILE A 1097 10.60 -35.35 14.87
N SER A 1098 9.60 -35.04 15.70
CA SER A 1098 8.57 -34.05 15.34
C SER A 1098 9.11 -32.61 15.47
N PRO A 1099 8.51 -31.62 14.79
CA PRO A 1099 8.97 -30.23 14.87
C PRO A 1099 9.00 -29.69 16.30
N GLU A 1100 7.99 -30.02 17.11
CA GLU A 1100 7.84 -29.56 18.49
C GLU A 1100 8.94 -30.16 19.39
N ALA A 1101 9.28 -31.44 19.18
CA ALA A 1101 10.37 -32.10 19.89
C ALA A 1101 11.76 -31.58 19.45
N TYR A 1102 11.89 -31.09 18.21
CA TYR A 1102 13.10 -30.42 17.75
C TYR A 1102 13.24 -29.02 18.38
N GLU A 1103 12.15 -28.24 18.49
CA GLU A 1103 12.14 -26.98 19.22
C GLU A 1103 12.44 -27.17 20.71
N GLU A 1104 11.85 -28.17 21.37
CA GLU A 1104 12.13 -28.47 22.78
C GLU A 1104 13.61 -28.84 23.02
N VAL A 1105 14.22 -29.63 22.13
CA VAL A 1105 15.67 -29.92 22.16
C VAL A 1105 16.51 -28.66 21.89
N CYS A 1106 16.12 -27.79 20.96
CA CYS A 1106 16.80 -26.52 20.73
C CYS A 1106 16.73 -25.58 21.94
N HIS A 1107 15.57 -25.50 22.60
CA HIS A 1107 15.40 -24.72 23.83
C HIS A 1107 16.22 -25.28 24.99
N LEU A 1108 16.28 -26.61 25.15
CA LEU A 1108 17.12 -27.26 26.16
C LEU A 1108 18.63 -27.06 25.89
N ALA A 1109 19.07 -27.14 24.64
CA ALA A 1109 20.46 -26.85 24.27
C ALA A 1109 20.83 -25.37 24.53
N ALA A 1110 19.95 -24.44 24.16
CA ALA A 1110 20.13 -23.01 24.42
C ALA A 1110 20.14 -22.68 25.93
N ALA A 1111 19.32 -23.37 26.74
CA ALA A 1111 19.30 -23.21 28.20
C ALA A 1111 20.51 -23.85 28.90
N ALA A 1112 21.11 -24.89 28.32
CA ALA A 1112 22.31 -25.55 28.83
C ALA A 1112 23.63 -24.89 28.36
N GLY A 1113 23.61 -24.16 27.23
CA GLY A 1113 24.77 -23.53 26.62
C GLY A 1113 25.68 -24.46 25.81
N ASP A 1114 25.28 -25.73 25.63
CA ASP A 1114 26.06 -26.76 24.92
C ASP A 1114 25.55 -26.93 23.47
N TRP A 1115 26.17 -26.19 22.56
CA TRP A 1115 25.79 -26.14 21.14
C TRP A 1115 26.32 -27.32 20.30
N ASP A 1116 27.30 -28.09 20.80
CA ASP A 1116 27.86 -29.27 20.11
C ASP A 1116 26.84 -30.43 20.03
N MET A 1117 25.74 -30.37 20.79
CA MET A 1117 24.64 -31.32 20.69
C MET A 1117 23.89 -31.23 19.34
N LEU A 1118 23.81 -30.03 18.75
CA LEU A 1118 23.13 -29.82 17.45
C LEU A 1118 23.99 -30.23 16.25
N ALA A 1119 25.32 -30.20 16.37
CA ALA A 1119 26.27 -30.55 15.30
C ALA A 1119 26.22 -32.02 14.84
N LYS A 1120 25.41 -32.87 15.48
CA LYS A 1120 25.26 -34.30 15.19
C LYS A 1120 24.07 -34.63 14.28
N PHE A 1121 23.24 -33.64 13.94
CA PHE A 1121 22.15 -33.79 12.96
C PHE A 1121 22.62 -33.33 11.56
N PRO A 1122 22.58 -34.19 10.53
CA PRO A 1122 22.98 -33.80 9.18
C PRO A 1122 21.96 -32.84 8.55
N PRO A 1123 22.39 -31.78 7.83
CA PRO A 1123 21.48 -30.85 7.18
C PRO A 1123 20.71 -31.54 6.04
N GLY A 1124 19.39 -31.37 6.03
CA GLY A 1124 18.54 -31.85 4.94
C GLY A 1124 18.85 -31.14 3.60
N PRO A 1125 18.59 -31.79 2.45
CA PRO A 1125 18.94 -31.25 1.14
C PRO A 1125 18.10 -29.98 0.82
N PRO A 1126 18.72 -28.90 0.31
CA PRO A 1126 18.00 -27.67 0.00
C PRO A 1126 17.10 -27.81 -1.23
N LEU A 1127 15.82 -27.46 -1.09
CA LEU A 1127 14.83 -27.41 -2.17
C LEU A 1127 15.14 -26.27 -3.16
N LYS A 1128 16.03 -26.52 -4.11
CA LYS A 1128 16.27 -25.64 -5.27
C LYS A 1128 15.07 -25.66 -6.23
N MET A 1129 14.17 -24.68 -6.11
CA MET A 1129 13.16 -24.42 -7.13
C MET A 1129 13.82 -23.75 -8.35
N ALA A 1130 14.12 -24.54 -9.38
CA ALA A 1130 14.58 -24.04 -10.68
C ALA A 1130 13.40 -23.91 -11.66
N TYR A 1131 13.14 -22.70 -12.16
CA TYR A 1131 12.11 -22.40 -13.16
C TYR A 1131 12.76 -22.03 -14.51
N PRO A 1132 12.88 -22.97 -15.49
CA PRO A 1132 13.64 -22.72 -16.73
C PRO A 1132 12.86 -22.02 -17.86
N ASN A 1133 11.54 -21.83 -17.74
CA ASN A 1133 10.65 -21.49 -18.88
C ASN A 1133 10.03 -20.08 -18.86
N PHE A 1134 10.70 -19.11 -18.23
CA PHE A 1134 10.30 -17.69 -18.29
C PHE A 1134 11.37 -16.86 -19.00
N MET A 1135 10.95 -16.07 -19.99
CA MET A 1135 11.79 -15.05 -20.61
C MET A 1135 11.32 -13.67 -20.14
N SER A 1136 12.25 -12.84 -19.68
CA SER A 1136 11.96 -11.49 -19.18
C SER A 1136 12.47 -10.42 -20.13
N TYR A 1137 11.72 -9.32 -20.24
CA TYR A 1137 12.15 -8.11 -20.93
C TYR A 1137 11.61 -6.87 -20.21
N GLN A 1138 12.21 -5.71 -20.47
CA GLN A 1138 11.70 -4.41 -20.03
C GLN A 1138 11.10 -3.66 -21.22
N ASP A 1139 10.01 -2.92 -20.99
CA ASP A 1139 9.48 -1.97 -21.95
C ASP A 1139 10.14 -0.58 -21.83
N ARG A 1140 9.71 0.38 -22.66
CA ARG A 1140 10.23 1.75 -22.68
C ARG A 1140 9.98 2.56 -21.39
N GLU A 1141 9.21 2.03 -20.43
CA GLU A 1141 9.02 2.63 -19.10
C GLU A 1141 9.77 1.85 -17.98
N GLY A 1142 10.59 0.86 -18.35
CA GLY A 1142 11.42 0.08 -17.43
C GLY A 1142 10.69 -1.04 -16.68
N VAL A 1143 9.42 -1.32 -17.04
CA VAL A 1143 8.62 -2.34 -16.36
C VAL A 1143 9.04 -3.74 -16.84
N SER A 1144 9.67 -4.51 -15.95
CA SER A 1144 10.02 -5.91 -16.22
C SER A 1144 8.76 -6.77 -16.37
N LYS A 1145 8.59 -7.37 -17.54
CA LYS A 1145 7.50 -8.30 -17.88
C LYS A 1145 8.08 -9.67 -18.21
N ALA A 1146 7.44 -10.72 -17.69
CA ALA A 1146 7.83 -12.10 -17.92
C ALA A 1146 6.79 -12.83 -18.77
N ILE A 1147 7.23 -13.56 -19.80
CA ILE A 1147 6.37 -14.40 -20.63
C ILE A 1147 6.71 -15.87 -20.34
N TYR A 1148 5.68 -16.66 -20.04
CA TYR A 1148 5.77 -18.10 -19.88
C TYR A 1148 5.70 -18.79 -21.24
N ILE A 1149 6.66 -19.68 -21.52
CA ILE A 1149 6.64 -20.51 -22.73
C ILE A 1149 6.28 -21.95 -22.33
N PRO A 1150 5.11 -22.48 -22.73
CA PRO A 1150 4.73 -23.85 -22.42
C PRO A 1150 5.60 -24.85 -23.21
N PRO A 1151 6.09 -25.93 -22.58
CA PRO A 1151 6.79 -26.99 -23.29
C PRO A 1151 5.79 -27.96 -23.94
N ASP A 1152 6.02 -28.30 -25.22
CA ASP A 1152 5.36 -29.45 -25.84
C ASP A 1152 5.96 -30.78 -25.35
N GLY A 1153 5.14 -31.84 -25.34
CA GLY A 1153 5.31 -33.04 -24.51
C GLY A 1153 6.53 -33.95 -24.76
N ASP A 1154 7.36 -33.67 -25.77
CA ASP A 1154 8.64 -34.34 -26.02
C ASP A 1154 9.74 -33.28 -26.02
N GLY A 1155 10.49 -33.17 -24.91
CA GLY A 1155 11.41 -32.06 -24.62
C GLY A 1155 12.69 -32.00 -25.47
N LYS A 1156 12.57 -31.86 -26.80
CA LYS A 1156 13.67 -31.88 -27.77
C LYS A 1156 13.48 -30.90 -28.94
N ASN A 1157 13.27 -29.61 -28.67
CA ASN A 1157 13.43 -28.55 -29.69
C ASN A 1157 13.71 -27.12 -29.17
N ALA A 1158 14.19 -26.96 -27.92
CA ALA A 1158 14.54 -25.64 -27.37
C ALA A 1158 15.56 -24.87 -28.25
N ALA A 1159 16.47 -25.59 -28.91
CA ALA A 1159 17.48 -25.03 -29.81
C ALA A 1159 16.94 -24.53 -31.18
N ARG A 1160 15.62 -24.63 -31.45
CA ARG A 1160 15.04 -24.27 -32.76
C ARG A 1160 14.01 -23.14 -32.72
N ALA A 1161 13.67 -22.63 -31.54
CA ALA A 1161 12.87 -21.42 -31.40
C ALA A 1161 13.69 -20.13 -31.67
N THR A 1162 15.01 -20.19 -31.47
CA THR A 1162 15.93 -19.04 -31.49
C THR A 1162 16.18 -18.44 -32.88
N GLU A 1163 15.84 -19.15 -33.97
CA GLU A 1163 16.03 -18.65 -35.35
C GLU A 1163 14.85 -17.82 -35.88
N LEU A 1164 13.68 -17.81 -35.21
CA LEU A 1164 12.44 -17.23 -35.75
C LEU A 1164 12.08 -15.82 -35.23
N PHE A 1165 12.89 -15.26 -34.33
CA PHE A 1165 12.71 -13.89 -33.82
C PHE A 1165 14.04 -13.11 -33.81
N ARG A 1166 14.46 -12.63 -34.98
CA ARG A 1166 15.38 -11.48 -35.06
C ARG A 1166 14.61 -10.19 -34.83
N VAL A 1167 15.21 -9.23 -34.12
CA VAL A 1167 14.60 -7.94 -33.78
C VAL A 1167 15.14 -6.84 -34.69
N GLU A 1168 14.49 -6.68 -35.84
CA GLU A 1168 14.61 -5.51 -36.72
C GLU A 1168 13.19 -5.10 -37.17
N ASP A 1169 12.98 -3.83 -37.52
CA ASP A 1169 11.73 -3.26 -38.06
C ASP A 1169 10.43 -3.33 -37.21
N TRP A 1170 10.44 -2.74 -36.01
CA TRP A 1170 9.19 -2.29 -35.34
C TRP A 1170 8.71 -0.91 -35.80
N ASP A 1171 9.61 -0.01 -36.18
CA ASP A 1171 9.31 1.38 -36.59
C ASP A 1171 8.45 1.48 -37.87
N THR A 1172 8.44 0.43 -38.70
CA THR A 1172 7.68 0.35 -39.95
C THR A 1172 6.18 0.10 -39.70
N LEU A 1173 5.85 -0.73 -38.70
CA LEU A 1173 4.46 -1.11 -38.38
C LEU A 1173 3.67 0.01 -37.68
N GLU A 1174 4.32 0.83 -36.86
CA GLU A 1174 3.66 1.96 -36.18
C GLU A 1174 3.22 3.04 -37.17
N ARG A 1175 3.97 3.25 -38.27
CA ARG A 1175 3.64 4.22 -39.33
C ARG A 1175 2.49 3.76 -40.22
N GLU A 1176 2.39 2.46 -40.55
CA GLU A 1176 1.26 1.96 -41.33
C GLU A 1176 -0.06 2.04 -40.55
N SER A 1177 -0.03 1.78 -39.24
CA SER A 1177 -1.22 1.84 -38.37
C SER A 1177 -1.89 3.22 -38.35
N LEU A 1178 -1.08 4.29 -38.31
CA LEU A 1178 -1.54 5.68 -38.34
C LEU A 1178 -2.21 6.10 -39.67
N SER A 1179 -2.09 5.30 -40.74
CA SER A 1179 -2.66 5.63 -42.06
C SER A 1179 -4.11 5.16 -42.28
N ARG A 1180 -4.65 4.26 -41.44
CA ARG A 1180 -5.96 3.61 -41.65
C ARG A 1180 -6.88 3.70 -40.45
N GLY A 1181 -7.55 4.85 -40.31
CA GLY A 1181 -8.46 5.12 -39.20
C GLY A 1181 -9.72 4.22 -39.13
N LYS A 1182 -10.15 3.96 -37.89
CA LYS A 1182 -11.37 3.22 -37.45
C LYS A 1182 -11.37 1.69 -37.63
N MET A 1183 -11.34 0.97 -36.50
CA MET A 1183 -12.51 0.17 -36.10
C MET A 1183 -12.54 -0.18 -34.59
N ARG A 1184 -13.69 -0.65 -34.11
CA ARG A 1184 -13.91 -1.13 -32.74
C ARG A 1184 -13.30 -2.52 -32.53
N TRP A 1185 -12.85 -2.80 -31.31
CA TRP A 1185 -12.69 -4.17 -30.81
C TRP A 1185 -13.97 -4.65 -30.12
N GLU A 1186 -14.94 -5.13 -30.91
CA GLU A 1186 -16.01 -6.02 -30.41
C GLU A 1186 -15.62 -7.48 -30.68
N THR A 1187 -15.25 -8.24 -29.65
CA THR A 1187 -14.79 -9.64 -29.80
C THR A 1187 -15.95 -10.62 -30.05
N LYS A 1188 -16.68 -10.43 -31.16
CA LYS A 1188 -17.62 -11.41 -31.71
C LYS A 1188 -16.87 -12.40 -32.59
N LEU A 1189 -16.38 -13.49 -32.01
CA LEU A 1189 -15.89 -14.64 -32.76
C LEU A 1189 -17.04 -15.31 -33.54
N ARG A 1190 -17.27 -14.83 -34.77
CA ARG A 1190 -18.21 -15.43 -35.73
C ARG A 1190 -17.40 -15.99 -36.89
N ALA A 1191 -17.36 -17.31 -36.99
CA ALA A 1191 -16.55 -18.01 -38.00
C ALA A 1191 -16.93 -17.60 -39.42
N LYS A 1192 -15.91 -17.46 -40.29
CA LYS A 1192 -16.10 -17.28 -41.73
C LYS A 1192 -16.34 -18.64 -42.36
N ARG A 1193 -17.47 -18.81 -43.05
CA ARG A 1193 -17.72 -19.98 -43.89
C ARG A 1193 -16.67 -20.07 -45.00
N ASN A 1194 -16.15 -21.28 -45.21
CA ASN A 1194 -16.36 -21.97 -46.48
C ASN A 1194 -17.21 -23.20 -46.15
N ASP A 1195 -18.23 -23.49 -46.94
CA ASP A 1195 -18.91 -24.79 -46.92
C ASP A 1195 -18.18 -25.70 -47.94
N ASP A 1196 -17.95 -26.98 -47.61
CA ASP A 1196 -18.16 -28.15 -48.51
C ASP A 1196 -17.80 -29.49 -47.81
N ASP A 1197 -18.77 -30.40 -47.82
CA ASP A 1197 -18.83 -31.85 -47.59
C ASP A 1197 -18.34 -32.64 -46.34
N GLU A 1198 -19.21 -33.61 -45.99
CA GLU A 1198 -19.00 -34.94 -45.36
C GLU A 1198 -18.42 -35.10 -43.92
N LYS A 1199 -19.36 -35.17 -42.96
CA LYS A 1199 -19.51 -36.23 -41.91
C LYS A 1199 -18.24 -36.94 -41.36
N SER A 1200 -17.93 -36.74 -40.08
CA SER A 1200 -17.44 -37.83 -39.21
C SER A 1200 -17.76 -37.61 -37.72
N LEU A 1201 -17.63 -38.68 -36.91
CA LEU A 1201 -18.16 -38.80 -35.55
C LEU A 1201 -17.42 -37.94 -34.51
N GLY A 1202 -18.19 -37.24 -33.65
CA GLY A 1202 -17.63 -36.44 -32.56
C GLY A 1202 -17.48 -37.20 -31.23
N VAL A 1203 -16.32 -37.06 -30.58
CA VAL A 1203 -16.11 -37.42 -29.16
C VAL A 1203 -16.78 -36.38 -28.26
N GLN A 1204 -17.32 -36.80 -27.11
CA GLN A 1204 -17.95 -35.90 -26.14
C GLN A 1204 -17.48 -36.22 -24.71
N VAL A 1205 -16.95 -35.21 -24.04
CA VAL A 1205 -16.43 -35.26 -22.66
C VAL A 1205 -17.46 -34.64 -21.71
N ILE A 1206 -17.73 -35.32 -20.59
CA ILE A 1206 -18.54 -34.79 -19.49
C ILE A 1206 -17.59 -34.52 -18.33
N THR A 1207 -17.66 -33.32 -17.76
CA THR A 1207 -16.77 -32.85 -16.71
C THR A 1207 -17.61 -32.27 -15.59
N VAL A 1208 -17.67 -32.97 -14.45
CA VAL A 1208 -18.23 -32.42 -13.23
C VAL A 1208 -17.14 -31.57 -12.58
N LEU A 1209 -17.41 -30.29 -12.35
CA LEU A 1209 -16.48 -29.38 -11.69
C LEU A 1209 -16.96 -29.11 -10.28
N TYR A 1210 -16.12 -29.46 -9.31
CA TYR A 1210 -16.27 -29.08 -7.92
C TYR A 1210 -15.97 -27.59 -7.78
N VAL A 1211 -16.78 -26.85 -7.01
CA VAL A 1211 -16.54 -25.44 -6.68
C VAL A 1211 -16.53 -25.31 -5.17
N GLN A 1212 -15.43 -25.77 -4.57
CA GLN A 1212 -15.08 -25.41 -3.21
C GLN A 1212 -14.43 -24.03 -3.27
N HIS A 1213 -15.03 -23.03 -2.61
CA HIS A 1213 -14.38 -21.75 -2.39
C HIS A 1213 -13.30 -21.91 -1.31
N MET A 1214 -12.17 -22.54 -1.67
CA MET A 1214 -10.94 -22.32 -0.94
C MET A 1214 -10.46 -20.89 -1.23
N TYR A 1215 -10.32 -20.11 -0.17
CA TYR A 1215 -9.57 -18.86 -0.20
C TYR A 1215 -8.07 -19.17 -0.35
N CYS A 1216 -7.29 -18.19 -0.79
CA CYS A 1216 -5.84 -18.27 -0.67
C CYS A 1216 -5.46 -18.14 0.82
N THR A 1217 -5.19 -19.26 1.48
CA THR A 1217 -4.12 -19.30 2.47
C THR A 1217 -2.78 -19.36 1.73
N THR A 1218 -1.78 -18.69 2.28
CA THR A 1218 -0.44 -18.42 1.68
C THR A 1218 0.29 -19.67 1.19
#